data_AF-A0AAU9PPD2-F1
#
_entry.id   AF-A0AAU9PPD2-F1
#
_cell.length_a   1.000
_cell.length_b   1.000
_cell.length_c   1.000
_cell.angle_alpha   90.00
_cell.angle_beta   90.00
_cell.angle_gamma   90.00
#
_symmetry.space_group_name_H-M   'P 1'
#
loop_
_entity.id
_entity.type
_entity.pdbx_description
1 polymer ?
#
loop_
_entity_poly.entity_id
_entity_poly.type
_entity_poly.pdbx_seq_one_letter_code
_entity_poly.pdbx_strand_id
1 'polypeptide(L)'
;MSATDHSNEEERFDVLTKTGQKTGISKPRGAVHRDGDYHRAVHVWIFAESTQELLLQKRADCKDSWPGLWDISSAGHISAGDSSLITARRELQEELGLTLPNDAFELLFVFLQQSVTNNGNFINNEFDDVYLVTTVSPIPLEAFTLQESEVSAVKYISIEEYKQALAKEDPEYHCNVEAPSLDLQKKLNRYAPISLTAELTGLTKEDKEALVLLIHAARMMDDIFHQQVFYYSVNKSPWSCLDENEAFLTTADAAIRLLPESTKPIPGWNGIEYKAAFPLKKPPGANFYPSDMDKMEFELWTKGLSGDEKQDVAGFFSVIKRHSDLHSNSNNKVTPSSDLYSIPYSQEYSAILAKAAELLHKAGDLTSSPSLKKLLHSKADAFLSNDYYDSDIAWMELDSKVDVTIGPYETYEDVLFGYKATFEAFIGIRDDKATAQVKLFGDHLQILEQNLPLDNIYKSSEVISAPIRVVHLVYNSGDVKGPQTVAFNLPNDERIVKDRGTSMVMLKNVSEAKFKLILQPIADVCIIKEQRELVDFDSFFTHTICHECCHGIGPHTITLPDGQKSTVRLELQELHSALEEAKADIVGLWALKFLIDKDELPKSLVKSMYVSYLAGCFRSVRFGLEEAHGKGQALQFNWLFEKGAFVLHPDETFSVDFDKIEDAVEGLSRVILTTQGKGDKDAARQLLTKYCVMTQPLKLALKKLEMVQVPVDIIPDFPVADKLLQEKS
;
A
#
# COMPACT_ATOMS: atom_id res chain seq x y z
N MET A 1 49.79 -30.12 -41.86
CA MET A 1 48.35 -30.13 -41.50
C MET A 1 48.09 -28.86 -40.72
N SER A 2 47.07 -28.10 -41.10
CA SER A 2 46.74 -26.81 -40.49
C SER A 2 46.20 -27.00 -39.08
N ALA A 3 46.56 -26.11 -38.16
CA ALA A 3 45.78 -25.89 -36.95
C ALA A 3 44.39 -25.38 -37.37
N THR A 4 43.35 -25.87 -36.70
CA THR A 4 41.98 -25.38 -36.87
C THR A 4 41.83 -24.07 -36.13
N ASP A 5 41.47 -23.03 -36.87
CA ASP A 5 41.08 -21.71 -36.39
C ASP A 5 39.79 -21.84 -35.56
N HIS A 6 39.83 -21.45 -34.29
CA HIS A 6 38.62 -21.34 -33.48
C HIS A 6 38.08 -19.91 -33.62
N SER A 7 36.86 -19.81 -34.11
CA SER A 7 36.23 -18.58 -34.58
C SER A 7 36.07 -17.51 -33.50
N ASN A 8 36.64 -16.33 -33.74
CA ASN A 8 36.14 -15.07 -33.17
C ASN A 8 34.73 -14.80 -33.73
N GLU A 9 33.69 -15.29 -33.07
CA GLU A 9 32.34 -14.75 -33.23
C GLU A 9 32.24 -13.45 -32.43
N GLU A 10 31.84 -12.36 -33.08
CA GLU A 10 31.72 -11.05 -32.45
C GLU A 10 30.52 -11.05 -31.49
N GLU A 11 30.77 -10.83 -30.20
CA GLU A 11 29.75 -10.83 -29.14
C GLU A 11 28.58 -9.87 -29.46
N ARG A 12 27.35 -10.32 -29.20
CA ARG A 12 26.11 -9.62 -29.54
C ARG A 12 25.20 -9.51 -28.34
N PHE A 13 24.47 -8.39 -28.22
CA PHE A 13 23.47 -8.19 -27.18
C PHE A 13 22.07 -7.96 -27.78
N ASP A 14 21.03 -8.30 -27.01
CA ASP A 14 19.66 -7.94 -27.31
C ASP A 14 19.41 -6.45 -26.99
N VAL A 15 18.88 -5.71 -27.97
CA VAL A 15 18.50 -4.31 -27.80
C VAL A 15 17.17 -4.22 -27.05
N LEU A 16 17.14 -3.39 -26.02
CA LEU A 16 16.00 -3.16 -25.15
C LEU A 16 15.37 -1.78 -25.40
N THR A 17 14.15 -1.63 -24.92
CA THR A 17 13.51 -0.32 -24.76
C THR A 17 14.04 0.38 -23.51
N LYS A 18 13.80 1.69 -23.39
CA LYS A 18 14.05 2.48 -22.16
C LYS A 18 13.34 1.97 -20.89
N THR A 19 12.46 0.96 -21.00
CA THR A 19 11.73 0.33 -19.89
C THR A 19 12.15 -1.13 -19.65
N GLY A 20 13.27 -1.57 -20.22
CA GLY A 20 13.90 -2.88 -19.99
C GLY A 20 13.29 -4.06 -20.78
N GLN A 21 12.34 -3.79 -21.69
CA GLN A 21 11.67 -4.80 -22.53
C GLN A 21 12.46 -5.09 -23.81
N LYS A 22 12.56 -6.36 -24.23
CA LYS A 22 13.25 -6.76 -25.48
C LYS A 22 12.56 -6.20 -26.73
N THR A 23 13.34 -5.64 -27.65
CA THR A 23 12.82 -5.11 -28.94
C THR A 23 12.71 -6.17 -30.04
N GLY A 24 13.36 -7.34 -29.86
CA GLY A 24 13.54 -8.36 -30.89
C GLY A 24 14.70 -8.09 -31.87
N ILE A 25 15.47 -7.02 -31.66
CA ILE A 25 16.67 -6.69 -32.41
C ILE A 25 17.90 -7.07 -31.57
N SER A 26 18.94 -7.62 -32.19
CA SER A 26 20.27 -7.77 -31.58
C SER A 26 21.35 -7.05 -32.39
N LYS A 27 22.40 -6.57 -31.72
CA LYS A 27 23.54 -5.84 -32.31
C LYS A 27 24.87 -6.31 -31.70
N PRO A 28 26.00 -6.21 -32.41
CA PRO A 28 27.32 -6.45 -31.81
C PRO A 28 27.63 -5.49 -30.66
N ARG A 29 28.42 -5.92 -29.66
CA ARG A 29 28.82 -5.13 -28.48
C ARG A 29 29.27 -3.71 -28.83
N GLY A 30 30.15 -3.57 -29.82
CA GLY A 30 30.68 -2.27 -30.26
C GLY A 30 29.66 -1.37 -30.97
N ALA A 31 28.58 -1.93 -31.52
CA ALA A 31 27.49 -1.14 -32.11
C ALA A 31 26.51 -0.63 -31.04
N VAL A 32 26.17 -1.47 -30.06
CA VAL A 32 25.30 -1.12 -28.92
C VAL A 32 25.85 0.10 -28.18
N HIS A 33 27.12 0.06 -27.77
CA HIS A 33 27.78 1.13 -27.02
C HIS A 33 28.05 2.40 -27.84
N ARG A 34 28.17 2.29 -29.16
CA ARG A 34 28.32 3.46 -30.04
C ARG A 34 26.98 4.17 -30.27
N ASP A 35 25.93 3.39 -30.48
CA ASP A 35 24.59 3.90 -30.77
C ASP A 35 23.84 4.32 -29.49
N GLY A 36 24.30 3.86 -28.32
CA GLY A 36 23.67 4.09 -27.02
C GLY A 36 22.40 3.26 -26.81
N ASP A 37 22.31 2.07 -27.44
CA ASP A 37 21.16 1.20 -27.26
C ASP A 37 21.10 0.65 -25.83
N TYR A 38 19.88 0.57 -25.27
CA TYR A 38 19.67 -0.11 -24.00
C TYR A 38 19.96 -1.61 -24.15
N HIS A 39 20.67 -2.18 -23.20
CA HIS A 39 21.03 -3.60 -23.16
C HIS A 39 21.08 -4.10 -21.71
N ARG A 40 21.60 -5.30 -21.46
CA ARG A 40 21.53 -5.96 -20.15
C ARG A 40 22.87 -6.56 -19.74
N ALA A 41 23.13 -6.54 -18.44
CA ALA A 41 24.23 -7.22 -17.79
C ALA A 41 23.77 -7.88 -16.48
N VAL A 42 24.70 -8.56 -15.82
CA VAL A 42 24.50 -9.19 -14.52
C VAL A 42 25.57 -8.72 -13.55
N HIS A 43 25.18 -8.50 -12.30
CA HIS A 43 26.07 -8.22 -11.19
C HIS A 43 25.91 -9.32 -10.15
N VAL A 44 26.99 -10.01 -9.77
CA VAL A 44 26.95 -11.04 -8.73
C VAL A 44 27.72 -10.55 -7.51
N TRP A 45 27.07 -10.60 -6.35
CA TRP A 45 27.66 -10.34 -5.05
C TRP A 45 27.78 -11.63 -4.25
N ILE A 46 28.94 -11.90 -3.67
CA ILE A 46 29.14 -12.96 -2.69
C ILE A 46 29.25 -12.33 -1.29
N PHE A 47 28.41 -12.80 -0.37
CA PHE A 47 28.37 -12.36 1.02
C PHE A 47 28.62 -13.54 1.97
N ALA A 48 29.58 -13.39 2.88
CA ALA A 48 29.91 -14.38 3.90
C ALA A 48 29.22 -14.04 5.23
N GLU A 49 28.25 -14.86 5.64
CA GLU A 49 27.40 -14.55 6.79
C GLU A 49 28.16 -14.58 8.12
N SER A 50 29.04 -15.56 8.36
CA SER A 50 29.73 -15.68 9.66
C SER A 50 30.70 -14.54 9.98
N THR A 51 31.17 -13.80 8.98
CA THR A 51 32.03 -12.62 9.15
C THR A 51 31.34 -11.30 8.81
N GLN A 52 30.18 -11.32 8.16
CA GLN A 52 29.44 -10.15 7.66
C GLN A 52 30.25 -9.35 6.61
N GLU A 53 30.96 -10.07 5.74
CA GLU A 53 31.86 -9.51 4.73
C GLU A 53 31.37 -9.77 3.29
N LEU A 54 31.64 -8.82 2.40
CA LEU A 54 31.45 -8.95 0.96
C LEU A 54 32.77 -9.36 0.29
N LEU A 55 32.71 -10.25 -0.70
CA LEU A 55 33.82 -10.50 -1.61
C LEU A 55 33.86 -9.40 -2.68
N LEU A 56 35.00 -8.74 -2.85
CA LEU A 56 35.26 -7.84 -3.98
C LEU A 56 36.33 -8.42 -4.88
N GLN A 57 36.21 -8.19 -6.18
CA GLN A 57 37.25 -8.50 -7.16
C GLN A 57 38.07 -7.24 -7.50
N LYS A 58 39.35 -7.41 -7.85
CA LYS A 58 40.17 -6.35 -8.41
C LYS A 58 40.27 -6.54 -9.91
N ARG A 59 39.69 -5.62 -10.68
CA ARG A 59 39.64 -5.67 -12.15
C ARG A 59 41.06 -5.67 -12.73
N ALA A 60 41.31 -6.47 -13.75
CA ALA A 60 42.62 -6.54 -14.39
C ALA A 60 43.03 -5.22 -15.06
N ASP A 61 44.34 -4.93 -15.03
CA ASP A 61 44.91 -3.69 -15.58
C ASP A 61 44.68 -3.53 -17.10
N CYS A 62 44.30 -4.61 -17.80
CA CYS A 62 44.00 -4.62 -19.23
C CYS A 62 42.52 -4.38 -19.60
N LYS A 63 41.62 -4.16 -18.63
CA LYS A 63 40.19 -3.94 -18.90
C LYS A 63 39.92 -2.55 -19.47
N ASP A 64 39.01 -2.49 -20.45
CA ASP A 64 38.51 -1.24 -21.07
C ASP A 64 37.88 -0.26 -20.06
N SER A 65 37.32 -0.80 -18.96
CA SER A 65 36.61 -0.06 -17.92
C SER A 65 37.20 -0.33 -16.53
N TRP A 66 37.49 0.75 -15.81
CA TRP A 66 37.94 0.77 -14.41
C TRP A 66 39.12 -0.19 -14.07
N PRO A 67 40.20 -0.23 -14.89
CA PRO A 67 41.32 -1.14 -14.67
C PRO A 67 41.97 -0.90 -13.30
N GLY A 68 42.28 -1.98 -12.59
CA GLY A 68 42.97 -1.94 -11.30
C GLY A 68 42.11 -1.51 -10.10
N LEU A 69 40.81 -1.25 -10.26
CA LEU A 69 39.91 -0.91 -9.14
C LEU A 69 39.28 -2.15 -8.49
N TRP A 70 38.91 -2.02 -7.21
CA TRP A 70 38.06 -2.97 -6.50
C TRP A 70 36.60 -2.77 -6.89
N ASP A 71 35.93 -3.86 -7.23
CA ASP A 71 34.60 -3.89 -7.82
C ASP A 71 33.80 -5.07 -7.25
N ILE A 72 32.52 -5.14 -7.63
CA ILE A 72 31.57 -6.21 -7.31
C ILE A 72 32.12 -7.61 -7.61
N SER A 73 31.63 -8.65 -6.93
CA SER A 73 32.31 -9.96 -6.92
C SER A 73 32.49 -10.58 -8.30
N SER A 74 31.50 -10.45 -9.19
CA SER A 74 31.61 -10.81 -10.62
C SER A 74 30.58 -10.04 -11.44
N ALA A 75 30.87 -9.75 -12.72
CA ALA A 75 30.03 -8.94 -13.59
C ALA A 75 30.22 -9.21 -15.09
N GLY A 76 29.14 -9.15 -15.87
CA GLY A 76 29.29 -9.20 -17.34
C GLY A 76 27.98 -9.09 -18.11
N HIS A 77 28.09 -8.99 -19.44
CA HIS A 77 26.97 -8.64 -20.30
C HIS A 77 26.12 -9.89 -20.66
N ILE A 78 24.81 -9.72 -20.77
CA ILE A 78 23.92 -10.80 -21.24
C ILE A 78 24.02 -10.89 -22.77
N SER A 79 24.64 -11.97 -23.24
CA SER A 79 24.69 -12.32 -24.67
C SER A 79 23.29 -12.49 -25.27
N ALA A 80 23.15 -12.17 -26.56
CA ALA A 80 21.86 -12.14 -27.25
C ALA A 80 21.17 -13.51 -27.22
N GLY A 81 19.96 -13.57 -26.66
CA GLY A 81 19.22 -14.81 -26.47
C GLY A 81 19.46 -15.55 -25.14
N ASP A 82 20.54 -15.24 -24.40
CA ASP A 82 20.78 -15.83 -23.09
C ASP A 82 19.81 -15.32 -22.01
N SER A 83 19.80 -16.02 -20.88
CA SER A 83 19.10 -15.59 -19.67
C SER A 83 20.08 -15.02 -18.65
N SER A 84 19.54 -14.20 -17.76
CA SER A 84 20.28 -13.55 -16.69
C SER A 84 21.01 -14.54 -15.78
N LEU A 85 20.29 -15.52 -15.21
CA LEU A 85 20.90 -16.54 -14.36
C LEU A 85 21.93 -17.42 -15.08
N ILE A 86 21.80 -17.66 -16.39
CA ILE A 86 22.83 -18.37 -17.17
C ILE A 86 24.09 -17.51 -17.26
N THR A 87 23.92 -16.21 -17.55
CA THR A 87 25.02 -15.23 -17.63
C THR A 87 25.71 -15.10 -16.27
N ALA A 88 24.96 -14.86 -15.18
CA ALA A 88 25.50 -14.72 -13.82
C ALA A 88 26.33 -15.94 -13.37
N ARG A 89 25.92 -17.15 -13.79
CA ARG A 89 26.66 -18.39 -13.54
C ARG A 89 27.89 -18.55 -14.45
N ARG A 90 27.83 -18.06 -15.68
CA ARG A 90 28.96 -18.05 -16.63
C ARG A 90 30.05 -17.08 -16.17
N GLU A 91 29.71 -15.81 -15.94
CA GLU A 91 30.67 -14.79 -15.51
C GLU A 91 31.35 -15.19 -14.19
N LEU A 92 30.59 -15.68 -13.21
CA LEU A 92 31.16 -16.14 -11.93
C LEU A 92 32.10 -17.36 -12.10
N GLN A 93 31.85 -18.21 -13.09
CA GLN A 93 32.72 -19.33 -13.43
C GLN A 93 33.96 -18.88 -14.21
N GLU A 94 33.83 -17.90 -15.10
CA GLU A 94 34.92 -17.39 -15.95
C GLU A 94 35.87 -16.49 -15.14
N GLU A 95 35.35 -15.45 -14.47
CA GLU A 95 36.15 -14.50 -13.69
C GLU A 95 36.79 -15.14 -12.44
N LEU A 96 36.02 -15.92 -11.67
CA LEU A 96 36.42 -16.40 -10.34
C LEU A 96 36.66 -17.93 -10.25
N GLY A 97 36.31 -18.70 -11.28
CA GLY A 97 36.41 -20.16 -11.25
C GLY A 97 35.31 -20.88 -10.44
N LEU A 98 34.28 -20.16 -9.96
CA LEU A 98 33.26 -20.75 -9.08
C LEU A 98 32.09 -21.36 -9.87
N THR A 99 31.83 -22.66 -9.66
CA THR A 99 30.64 -23.33 -10.20
C THR A 99 29.59 -23.50 -9.11
N LEU A 100 28.56 -22.67 -9.12
CA LEU A 100 27.43 -22.74 -8.18
C LEU A 100 26.14 -23.24 -8.88
N PRO A 101 25.26 -23.93 -8.15
CA PRO A 101 23.94 -24.35 -8.65
C PRO A 101 22.98 -23.15 -8.76
N ASN A 102 21.92 -23.31 -9.57
CA ASN A 102 20.97 -22.23 -9.86
C ASN A 102 20.32 -21.59 -8.62
N ASP A 103 20.07 -22.38 -7.58
CA ASP A 103 19.40 -21.97 -6.34
C ASP A 103 20.34 -21.32 -5.31
N ALA A 104 21.61 -21.12 -5.66
CA ALA A 104 22.55 -20.30 -4.90
C ALA A 104 22.46 -18.79 -5.22
N PHE A 105 21.74 -18.41 -6.29
CA PHE A 105 21.66 -17.05 -6.80
C PHE A 105 20.28 -16.45 -6.52
N GLU A 106 20.22 -15.52 -5.57
CA GLU A 106 19.03 -14.72 -5.27
C GLU A 106 19.02 -13.48 -6.16
N LEU A 107 18.07 -13.35 -7.09
CA LEU A 107 17.91 -12.09 -7.84
C LEU A 107 17.39 -11.03 -6.87
N LEU A 108 18.25 -10.10 -6.47
CA LEU A 108 17.89 -9.02 -5.55
C LEU A 108 17.00 -7.98 -6.23
N PHE A 109 17.47 -7.48 -7.38
CA PHE A 109 16.84 -6.40 -8.12
C PHE A 109 17.51 -6.15 -9.49
N VAL A 110 16.83 -5.44 -10.41
CA VAL A 110 17.39 -5.00 -11.69
C VAL A 110 17.46 -3.48 -11.73
N PHE A 111 18.62 -2.82 -11.85
CA PHE A 111 18.70 -1.35 -11.99
C PHE A 111 19.12 -0.89 -13.38
N LEU A 112 19.12 0.42 -13.64
CA LEU A 112 19.57 1.03 -14.90
C LEU A 112 20.79 1.91 -14.66
N GLN A 113 21.96 1.48 -15.11
CA GLN A 113 23.18 2.29 -15.13
C GLN A 113 23.28 3.05 -16.47
N GLN A 114 23.41 4.37 -16.39
CA GLN A 114 23.66 5.22 -17.56
C GLN A 114 24.98 5.95 -17.38
N SER A 115 25.93 5.74 -18.29
CA SER A 115 27.23 6.44 -18.26
C SER A 115 27.76 6.70 -19.66
N VAL A 116 28.63 7.69 -19.78
CA VAL A 116 29.30 8.03 -21.05
C VAL A 116 30.79 8.16 -20.76
N THR A 117 31.58 7.27 -21.35
CA THR A 117 33.04 7.19 -21.16
C THR A 117 33.78 7.38 -22.49
N ASN A 118 35.11 7.27 -22.47
CA ASN A 118 35.97 7.36 -23.66
C ASN A 118 35.67 8.57 -24.58
N ASN A 119 35.59 9.76 -23.97
CA ASN A 119 35.31 11.05 -24.63
C ASN A 119 34.01 11.08 -25.46
N GLY A 120 32.98 10.32 -25.08
CA GLY A 120 31.69 10.29 -25.76
C GLY A 120 31.51 9.17 -26.77
N ASN A 121 32.51 8.30 -26.97
CA ASN A 121 32.45 7.21 -27.94
C ASN A 121 31.95 5.88 -27.35
N PHE A 122 31.71 5.83 -26.04
CA PHE A 122 31.16 4.67 -25.34
C PHE A 122 30.00 5.14 -24.46
N ILE A 123 28.78 4.88 -24.90
CA ILE A 123 27.53 5.22 -24.23
C ILE A 123 27.00 3.92 -23.62
N ASN A 124 27.10 3.79 -22.30
CA ASN A 124 26.54 2.66 -21.58
C ASN A 124 25.13 2.99 -21.10
N ASN A 125 24.18 2.12 -21.44
CA ASN A 125 22.76 2.21 -21.07
C ASN A 125 22.32 0.80 -20.65
N GLU A 126 22.82 0.38 -19.50
CA GLU A 126 22.88 -1.02 -19.07
C GLU A 126 21.80 -1.28 -18.02
N PHE A 127 21.02 -2.34 -18.22
CA PHE A 127 20.13 -2.85 -17.18
C PHE A 127 20.83 -3.98 -16.44
N ASP A 128 21.14 -3.77 -15.18
CA ASP A 128 21.98 -4.66 -14.37
C ASP A 128 21.12 -5.54 -13.47
N ASP A 129 21.06 -6.83 -13.80
CA ASP A 129 20.36 -7.83 -13.01
C ASP A 129 21.28 -8.27 -11.85
N VAL A 130 20.97 -7.80 -10.63
CA VAL A 130 21.81 -7.98 -9.43
C VAL A 130 21.43 -9.25 -8.68
N TYR A 131 22.35 -10.20 -8.62
CA TYR A 131 22.27 -11.43 -7.84
C TYR A 131 23.10 -11.37 -6.56
N LEU A 132 22.58 -11.99 -5.50
CA LEU A 132 23.30 -12.28 -4.26
C LEU A 132 23.52 -13.79 -4.11
N VAL A 133 24.72 -14.15 -3.68
CA VAL A 133 25.12 -15.49 -3.25
C VAL A 133 25.53 -15.38 -1.78
N THR A 134 24.76 -16.00 -0.88
CA THR A 134 25.08 -15.99 0.56
C THR A 134 25.78 -17.31 0.95
N THR A 135 27.02 -17.22 1.42
CA THR A 135 27.77 -18.35 1.99
C THR A 135 27.75 -18.31 3.52
N VAL A 136 27.76 -19.48 4.15
CA VAL A 136 27.79 -19.60 5.63
C VAL A 136 29.11 -19.06 6.19
N SER A 137 30.20 -19.26 5.46
CA SER A 137 31.56 -18.80 5.79
C SER A 137 32.27 -18.23 4.56
N PRO A 138 33.35 -17.45 4.75
CA PRO A 138 34.19 -17.01 3.64
C PRO A 138 34.71 -18.18 2.82
N ILE A 139 34.64 -18.04 1.50
CA ILE A 139 35.24 -18.95 0.53
C ILE A 139 36.77 -18.80 0.64
N PRO A 140 37.54 -19.89 0.86
CA PRO A 140 39.00 -19.80 0.97
C PRO A 140 39.64 -19.22 -0.31
N LEU A 141 40.59 -18.28 -0.12
CA LEU A 141 41.19 -17.52 -1.22
C LEU A 141 41.95 -18.40 -2.22
N GLU A 142 42.50 -19.52 -1.75
CA GLU A 142 43.30 -20.47 -2.53
C GLU A 142 42.51 -21.31 -3.55
N ALA A 143 41.18 -21.25 -3.52
CA ALA A 143 40.33 -22.08 -4.36
C ALA A 143 39.51 -21.28 -5.41
N PHE A 144 39.62 -19.95 -5.40
CA PHE A 144 39.30 -19.15 -6.60
C PHE A 144 40.32 -19.46 -7.71
N THR A 145 39.85 -19.59 -8.94
CA THR A 145 40.72 -19.71 -10.13
C THR A 145 40.48 -18.47 -10.98
N LEU A 146 41.27 -17.42 -10.72
CA LEU A 146 41.08 -16.11 -11.35
C LEU A 146 41.49 -16.14 -12.82
N GLN A 147 40.64 -15.64 -13.70
CA GLN A 147 41.01 -15.39 -15.10
C GLN A 147 41.87 -14.13 -15.19
N GLU A 148 43.17 -14.28 -15.47
CA GLU A 148 44.15 -13.17 -15.44
C GLU A 148 43.82 -11.97 -16.36
N SER A 149 43.04 -12.18 -17.43
CA SER A 149 42.58 -11.10 -18.33
C SER A 149 41.42 -10.27 -17.76
N GLU A 150 40.77 -10.77 -16.71
CA GLU A 150 39.57 -10.20 -16.09
C GLU A 150 39.84 -9.74 -14.66
N VAL A 151 40.50 -10.58 -13.86
CA VAL A 151 40.65 -10.41 -12.41
C VAL A 151 42.11 -10.55 -11.99
N SER A 152 42.61 -9.56 -11.24
CA SER A 152 43.98 -9.55 -10.69
C SER A 152 44.06 -10.00 -9.23
N ALA A 153 42.98 -9.86 -8.45
CA ALA A 153 42.91 -10.29 -7.05
C ALA A 153 41.46 -10.36 -6.57
N VAL A 154 41.23 -11.00 -5.42
CA VAL A 154 39.97 -10.93 -4.66
C VAL A 154 40.26 -10.61 -3.19
N LYS A 155 39.33 -9.96 -2.48
CA LYS A 155 39.42 -9.72 -1.04
C LYS A 155 38.03 -9.76 -0.39
N TYR A 156 37.99 -10.08 0.89
CA TYR A 156 36.83 -9.80 1.74
C TYR A 156 36.95 -8.40 2.37
N ILE A 157 35.82 -7.74 2.57
CA ILE A 157 35.70 -6.45 3.28
C ILE A 157 34.39 -6.42 4.06
N SER A 158 34.37 -5.85 5.26
CA SER A 158 33.10 -5.69 5.99
C SER A 158 32.16 -4.70 5.28
N ILE A 159 30.85 -4.92 5.39
CA ILE A 159 29.85 -4.03 4.79
C ILE A 159 30.05 -2.57 5.24
N GLU A 160 30.39 -2.35 6.50
CA GLU A 160 30.57 -1.00 7.06
C GLU A 160 31.86 -0.33 6.59
N GLU A 161 32.95 -1.07 6.39
CA GLU A 161 34.17 -0.53 5.75
C GLU A 161 33.93 -0.20 4.28
N TYR A 162 33.20 -1.04 3.55
CA TYR A 162 32.86 -0.78 2.15
C TYR A 162 31.98 0.45 1.99
N LYS A 163 30.90 0.58 2.79
CA LYS A 163 30.08 1.80 2.86
C LYS A 163 30.93 3.03 3.19
N GLN A 164 31.86 2.93 4.13
CA GLN A 164 32.75 4.03 4.49
C GLN A 164 33.76 4.39 3.39
N ALA A 165 34.21 3.44 2.57
CA ALA A 165 35.07 3.70 1.42
C ALA A 165 34.29 4.44 0.33
N LEU A 166 33.08 3.96 -0.01
CA LEU A 166 32.19 4.61 -0.97
C LEU A 166 31.79 6.03 -0.51
N ALA A 167 31.41 6.21 0.75
CA ALA A 167 31.04 7.52 1.32
C ALA A 167 32.21 8.51 1.45
N LYS A 168 33.45 8.05 1.27
CA LYS A 168 34.66 8.88 1.21
C LYS A 168 35.17 9.09 -0.22
N GLU A 169 34.48 8.56 -1.22
CA GLU A 169 34.91 8.53 -2.63
C GLU A 169 36.32 7.94 -2.78
N ASP A 170 36.61 6.84 -2.08
CA ASP A 170 37.93 6.19 -2.09
C ASP A 170 38.30 5.73 -3.51
N PRO A 171 39.38 6.27 -4.12
CA PRO A 171 39.71 6.05 -5.52
C PRO A 171 40.20 4.62 -5.83
N GLU A 172 40.40 3.75 -4.83
CA GLU A 172 40.65 2.33 -5.07
C GLU A 172 39.38 1.53 -5.41
N TYR A 173 38.17 2.09 -5.24
CA TYR A 173 36.91 1.37 -5.38
C TYR A 173 36.05 1.93 -6.52
N HIS A 174 35.42 1.05 -7.29
CA HIS A 174 34.38 1.44 -8.23
C HIS A 174 33.05 1.63 -7.50
N CYS A 175 32.42 2.80 -7.68
CA CYS A 175 31.11 3.10 -7.14
C CYS A 175 30.06 2.98 -8.26
N ASN A 176 29.27 1.91 -8.23
CA ASN A 176 28.03 1.83 -8.98
C ASN A 176 27.00 2.76 -8.32
N VAL A 177 26.53 3.75 -9.07
CA VAL A 177 25.64 4.82 -8.59
C VAL A 177 24.34 4.21 -8.05
N GLU A 178 23.86 4.71 -6.90
CA GLU A 178 22.58 4.31 -6.31
C GLU A 178 21.40 4.68 -7.24
N ALA A 179 21.07 3.77 -8.16
CA ALA A 179 19.85 3.81 -8.94
C ALA A 179 18.83 2.84 -8.31
N PRO A 180 17.60 3.28 -7.98
CA PRO A 180 16.52 2.37 -7.63
C PRO A 180 16.31 1.36 -8.75
N SER A 181 15.98 0.12 -8.41
CA SER A 181 15.73 -0.91 -9.41
C SER A 181 14.61 -0.48 -10.36
N LEU A 182 14.64 -0.86 -11.63
CA LEU A 182 13.65 -0.48 -12.64
C LEU A 182 12.24 -0.93 -12.27
N ASP A 183 12.09 -2.12 -11.69
CA ASP A 183 10.79 -2.60 -11.20
C ASP A 183 10.36 -1.86 -9.93
N LEU A 184 11.27 -1.68 -8.97
CA LEU A 184 11.02 -0.85 -7.79
C LEU A 184 10.66 0.58 -8.20
N GLN A 185 11.30 1.14 -9.21
CA GLN A 185 11.06 2.48 -9.73
C GLN A 185 9.71 2.56 -10.45
N LYS A 186 9.30 1.54 -11.22
CA LYS A 186 7.93 1.43 -11.75
C LYS A 186 6.90 1.34 -10.61
N LYS A 187 7.16 0.51 -9.60
CA LYS A 187 6.30 0.36 -8.41
C LYS A 187 6.20 1.64 -7.59
N LEU A 188 7.30 2.36 -7.36
CA LEU A 188 7.36 3.65 -6.68
C LEU A 188 6.69 4.74 -7.52
N ASN A 189 6.87 4.77 -8.83
CA ASN A 189 6.20 5.70 -9.76
C ASN A 189 4.68 5.50 -9.82
N ARG A 190 4.13 4.39 -9.29
CA ARG A 190 2.69 4.28 -9.03
C ARG A 190 2.22 5.26 -7.95
N TYR A 191 3.12 5.87 -7.19
CA TYR A 191 2.82 6.84 -6.16
C TYR A 191 3.48 8.18 -6.49
N ALA A 192 2.68 9.19 -6.84
CA ALA A 192 3.20 10.52 -7.17
C ALA A 192 3.61 11.28 -5.90
N PRO A 193 4.86 11.76 -5.77
CA PRO A 193 5.24 12.62 -4.66
C PRO A 193 4.49 13.95 -4.72
N ILE A 194 3.97 14.43 -3.59
CA ILE A 194 3.23 15.69 -3.50
C ILE A 194 3.35 16.35 -2.13
N SER A 195 3.62 17.65 -2.11
CA SER A 195 3.58 18.43 -0.87
C SER A 195 2.14 18.77 -0.49
N LEU A 196 1.65 18.22 0.62
CA LEU A 196 0.35 18.56 1.18
C LEU A 196 0.47 19.76 2.12
N THR A 197 -0.06 20.89 1.67
CA THR A 197 -0.14 22.12 2.47
C THR A 197 -1.54 22.32 3.04
N ALA A 198 -1.62 22.97 4.20
CA ALA A 198 -2.85 23.49 4.79
C ALA A 198 -2.61 24.92 5.29
N GLU A 199 -3.60 25.80 5.12
CA GLU A 199 -3.53 27.14 5.68
C GLU A 199 -3.75 27.12 7.20
N LEU A 200 -2.80 27.66 7.96
CA LEU A 200 -2.92 27.84 9.41
C LEU A 200 -3.62 29.17 9.78
N THR A 201 -4.42 29.71 8.85
CA THR A 201 -5.14 30.98 8.98
C THR A 201 -6.28 30.83 9.99
N GLY A 202 -6.32 31.70 11.00
CA GLY A 202 -7.34 31.65 12.07
C GLY A 202 -7.00 30.77 13.27
N LEU A 203 -5.87 30.06 13.29
CA LEU A 203 -5.34 29.45 14.52
C LEU A 203 -4.76 30.54 15.45
N THR A 204 -5.02 30.40 16.75
CA THR A 204 -4.36 31.19 17.79
C THR A 204 -2.86 30.85 17.88
N LYS A 205 -2.08 31.58 18.68
CA LYS A 205 -0.67 31.21 18.91
C LYS A 205 -0.63 29.89 19.65
N GLU A 206 -1.45 29.77 20.67
CA GLU A 206 -1.59 28.66 21.60
C GLU A 206 -1.97 27.36 20.87
N ASP A 207 -2.92 27.43 19.91
CA ASP A 207 -3.31 26.26 19.10
C ASP A 207 -2.21 25.83 18.12
N LYS A 208 -1.36 26.75 17.63
CA LYS A 208 -0.15 26.39 16.85
C LYS A 208 0.90 25.74 17.72
N GLU A 209 1.01 26.14 18.98
CA GLU A 209 1.92 25.48 19.94
C GLU A 209 1.42 24.09 20.34
N ALA A 210 0.11 23.91 20.51
CA ALA A 210 -0.52 22.60 20.67
C ALA A 210 -0.30 21.71 19.42
N LEU A 211 -0.47 22.26 18.21
CA LEU A 211 -0.27 21.55 16.95
C LEU A 211 1.14 20.93 16.81
N VAL A 212 2.19 21.60 17.29
CA VAL A 212 3.55 21.02 17.33
C VAL A 212 3.61 19.77 18.22
N LEU A 213 3.00 19.82 19.42
CA LEU A 213 2.96 18.68 20.33
C LEU A 213 2.11 17.52 19.77
N LEU A 214 1.03 17.84 19.05
CA LEU A 214 0.20 16.87 18.34
C LEU A 214 0.96 16.15 17.24
N ILE A 215 1.79 16.86 16.45
CA ILE A 215 2.64 16.25 15.42
C ILE A 215 3.70 15.34 16.07
N HIS A 216 4.28 15.73 17.22
CA HIS A 216 5.20 14.85 17.97
C HIS A 216 4.50 13.59 18.51
N ALA A 217 3.26 13.69 19.00
CA ALA A 217 2.48 12.53 19.45
C ALA A 217 2.07 11.63 18.27
N ALA A 218 1.65 12.22 17.15
CA ALA A 218 1.31 11.51 15.92
C ALA A 218 2.51 10.68 15.41
N ARG A 219 3.71 11.28 15.33
CA ARG A 219 4.95 10.56 14.95
C ARG A 219 5.23 9.29 15.77
N MET A 220 4.77 9.20 17.01
CA MET A 220 4.91 7.99 17.83
C MET A 220 3.97 6.85 17.39
N MET A 221 2.91 7.14 16.64
CA MET A 221 2.01 6.11 16.09
C MET A 221 2.69 5.32 14.97
N ASP A 222 3.67 5.89 14.26
CA ASP A 222 4.54 5.13 13.36
C ASP A 222 5.29 4.03 14.13
N ASP A 223 5.91 4.36 15.26
CA ASP A 223 6.69 3.40 16.06
C ASP A 223 5.82 2.24 16.59
N ILE A 224 4.56 2.51 16.96
CA ILE A 224 3.61 1.49 17.41
C ILE A 224 3.07 0.68 16.23
N PHE A 225 2.64 1.33 15.15
CA PHE A 225 2.13 0.64 13.97
C PHE A 225 3.21 -0.28 13.37
N HIS A 226 4.47 0.16 13.32
CA HIS A 226 5.57 -0.69 12.86
C HIS A 226 5.65 -1.93 13.72
N GLN A 227 5.57 -1.82 15.07
CA GLN A 227 5.49 -2.96 15.99
C GLN A 227 4.28 -3.87 15.74
N GLN A 228 3.10 -3.31 15.45
CA GLN A 228 1.88 -4.08 15.14
C GLN A 228 1.99 -4.88 13.84
N VAL A 229 2.75 -4.40 12.86
CA VAL A 229 3.03 -5.13 11.60
C VAL A 229 4.39 -5.84 11.60
N PHE A 230 5.12 -5.84 12.72
CA PHE A 230 6.52 -6.31 12.82
C PHE A 230 6.68 -7.84 12.89
N TYR A 231 6.31 -8.53 11.82
CA TYR A 231 6.76 -9.92 11.60
C TYR A 231 7.84 -10.07 10.52
N TYR A 232 8.35 -8.95 10.03
CA TYR A 232 9.57 -8.93 9.24
C TYR A 232 10.76 -8.70 10.17
N SER A 233 11.71 -9.63 10.18
CA SER A 233 13.08 -9.12 10.23
C SER A 233 13.26 -8.27 8.98
N VAL A 234 13.56 -6.98 9.19
CA VAL A 234 14.65 -6.40 8.41
C VAL A 234 15.82 -7.35 8.62
N ASN A 235 16.02 -8.26 7.67
CA ASN A 235 17.28 -8.97 7.57
C ASN A 235 18.32 -7.86 7.54
N LYS A 236 19.26 -7.81 8.49
CA LYS A 236 20.25 -6.72 8.54
C LYS A 236 21.27 -6.79 7.40
N SER A 237 21.10 -7.75 6.48
CA SER A 237 21.50 -7.60 5.08
C SER A 237 20.97 -6.27 4.51
N PRO A 238 21.81 -5.39 3.96
CA PRO A 238 21.36 -4.09 3.43
C PRO A 238 20.42 -4.18 2.21
N TRP A 239 20.13 -5.37 1.71
CA TRP A 239 19.28 -5.60 0.54
C TRP A 239 18.31 -6.75 0.82
N SER A 240 17.01 -6.46 0.87
CA SER A 240 15.94 -7.46 0.79
C SER A 240 15.12 -7.22 -0.47
N CYS A 241 15.05 -8.23 -1.33
CA CYS A 241 14.32 -8.17 -2.60
C CYS A 241 12.81 -8.02 -2.39
N LEU A 242 12.18 -7.15 -3.18
CA LEU A 242 10.74 -7.19 -3.41
C LEU A 242 10.50 -8.09 -4.62
N ASP A 243 9.91 -9.27 -4.41
CA ASP A 243 9.47 -10.11 -5.53
C ASP A 243 8.50 -9.32 -6.43
N GLU A 244 8.60 -9.56 -7.73
CA GLU A 244 8.02 -8.73 -8.78
C GLU A 244 6.81 -9.33 -9.48
N ASN A 245 6.44 -10.59 -9.20
CA ASN A 245 5.30 -11.23 -9.89
C ASN A 245 4.22 -11.88 -9.01
N GLU A 246 4.43 -12.17 -7.72
CA GLU A 246 3.40 -12.80 -6.88
C GLU A 246 3.39 -12.30 -5.42
N ALA A 247 2.18 -12.09 -4.86
CA ALA A 247 1.96 -11.71 -3.47
C ALA A 247 1.39 -12.90 -2.66
N PHE A 248 2.23 -13.89 -2.33
CA PHE A 248 1.81 -15.13 -1.64
C PHE A 248 2.72 -15.54 -0.44
N LEU A 249 2.39 -16.41 0.54
CA LEU A 249 1.47 -17.57 0.69
C LEU A 249 1.90 -18.56 1.84
N THR A 250 3.20 -18.81 2.16
CA THR A 250 3.57 -19.88 3.16
C THR A 250 4.64 -19.59 4.23
N THR A 251 4.31 -20.00 5.48
CA THR A 251 5.14 -20.51 6.61
C THR A 251 6.45 -19.84 7.06
N ALA A 252 6.37 -19.06 8.16
CA ALA A 252 7.52 -18.66 8.98
C ALA A 252 8.11 -19.81 9.83
N ASP A 253 7.28 -20.76 10.30
CA ASP A 253 7.74 -21.96 11.04
C ASP A 253 8.65 -22.90 10.23
N ALA A 254 8.60 -22.79 8.90
CA ALA A 254 9.56 -23.46 8.04
C ALA A 254 10.94 -22.81 8.17
N ALA A 255 11.05 -21.47 8.19
CA ALA A 255 12.34 -20.77 8.20
C ALA A 255 13.18 -21.06 9.45
N ILE A 256 12.56 -21.13 10.64
CA ILE A 256 13.28 -21.40 11.90
C ILE A 256 13.77 -22.85 11.98
N ARG A 257 13.04 -23.81 11.39
CA ARG A 257 13.46 -25.22 11.34
C ARG A 257 14.40 -25.54 10.17
N LEU A 258 14.24 -24.84 9.05
CA LEU A 258 15.05 -25.00 7.84
C LEU A 258 16.35 -24.19 7.88
N LEU A 259 16.57 -23.23 8.79
CA LEU A 259 17.83 -22.45 8.79
C LEU A 259 19.11 -23.33 8.77
N PRO A 260 19.17 -24.47 9.49
CA PRO A 260 20.27 -25.44 9.40
C PRO A 260 20.14 -26.50 8.27
N GLU A 261 18.98 -26.61 7.61
CA GLU A 261 18.71 -27.57 6.51
C GLU A 261 18.66 -26.89 5.12
N SER A 262 18.68 -25.56 5.09
CA SER A 262 18.69 -24.68 3.91
C SER A 262 20.09 -24.30 3.48
N THR A 263 21.10 -24.65 4.27
CA THR A 263 22.49 -24.66 3.83
C THR A 263 22.74 -25.89 2.96
N LYS A 264 23.43 -25.69 1.84
CA LYS A 264 23.76 -26.75 0.88
C LYS A 264 25.27 -26.73 0.63
N PRO A 265 25.93 -27.89 0.57
CA PRO A 265 27.37 -27.96 0.29
C PRO A 265 27.65 -27.40 -1.11
N ILE A 266 28.68 -26.57 -1.23
CA ILE A 266 29.14 -26.05 -2.52
C ILE A 266 29.75 -27.22 -3.33
N PRO A 267 29.26 -27.51 -4.55
CA PRO A 267 29.75 -28.64 -5.35
C PRO A 267 31.26 -28.57 -5.62
N GLY A 268 32.01 -29.55 -5.10
CA GLY A 268 33.47 -29.66 -5.25
C GLY A 268 34.28 -29.08 -4.09
N TRP A 269 33.65 -28.47 -3.08
CA TRP A 269 34.31 -27.74 -1.99
C TRP A 269 34.00 -28.39 -0.65
N ASN A 270 35.04 -28.74 0.12
CA ASN A 270 34.87 -29.49 1.36
C ASN A 270 34.56 -28.55 2.53
N GLY A 271 33.40 -28.74 3.17
CA GLY A 271 33.01 -27.99 4.38
C GLY A 271 32.57 -26.54 4.16
N ILE A 272 32.32 -26.12 2.92
CA ILE A 272 31.73 -24.81 2.58
C ILE A 272 30.29 -25.01 2.12
N GLU A 273 29.38 -24.19 2.64
CA GLU A 273 27.95 -24.24 2.34
C GLU A 273 27.41 -22.87 1.94
N TYR A 274 26.38 -22.86 1.10
CA TYR A 274 25.61 -21.67 0.70
C TYR A 274 24.16 -21.79 1.19
N LYS A 275 23.48 -20.66 1.43
CA LYS A 275 22.04 -20.64 1.75
C LYS A 275 21.20 -20.61 0.48
N ALA A 276 20.19 -21.47 0.41
CA ALA A 276 19.10 -21.31 -0.54
C ALA A 276 18.18 -20.15 -0.09
N ALA A 277 17.78 -19.28 -1.04
CA ALA A 277 16.94 -18.12 -0.76
C ALA A 277 15.46 -18.50 -0.53
N PHE A 278 14.78 -17.80 0.38
CA PHE A 278 13.35 -17.95 0.66
C PHE A 278 12.70 -16.59 0.97
N PRO A 279 11.62 -16.18 0.27
CA PRO A 279 10.84 -15.01 0.65
C PRO A 279 10.05 -15.25 1.94
N LEU A 280 10.01 -14.27 2.85
CA LEU A 280 9.23 -14.34 4.09
C LEU A 280 7.81 -13.81 3.88
N LYS A 281 6.81 -14.58 4.33
CA LYS A 281 5.39 -14.22 4.25
C LYS A 281 4.89 -13.55 5.53
N LYS A 282 4.19 -12.42 5.38
CA LYS A 282 3.33 -11.81 6.42
C LYS A 282 2.40 -12.85 7.09
N PRO A 283 2.44 -13.02 8.42
CA PRO A 283 1.44 -13.80 9.15
C PRO A 283 0.06 -13.15 9.03
N PRO A 284 -1.04 -13.93 8.87
CA PRO A 284 -2.38 -13.34 8.72
C PRO A 284 -2.85 -12.51 9.91
N GLY A 285 -2.38 -12.80 11.12
CA GLY A 285 -2.75 -12.06 12.33
C GLY A 285 -1.84 -10.86 12.64
N ALA A 286 -1.01 -10.41 11.69
CA ALA A 286 0.09 -9.47 11.91
C ALA A 286 0.84 -9.80 13.22
N ASN A 287 1.34 -8.82 13.98
CA ASN A 287 1.98 -9.02 15.29
C ASN A 287 0.99 -8.97 16.47
N PHE A 288 -0.29 -9.25 16.24
CA PHE A 288 -1.31 -9.26 17.29
C PHE A 288 -1.49 -10.62 17.96
N TYR A 289 -0.94 -11.68 17.38
CA TYR A 289 -1.07 -13.07 17.82
C TYR A 289 0.27 -13.80 17.67
N PRO A 290 0.49 -14.95 18.35
CA PRO A 290 1.68 -15.77 18.12
C PRO A 290 1.71 -16.30 16.68
N SER A 291 2.87 -16.30 16.03
CA SER A 291 3.02 -16.65 14.61
C SER A 291 2.64 -18.08 14.24
N ASP A 292 2.66 -18.99 15.22
CA ASP A 292 2.31 -20.41 15.10
C ASP A 292 0.84 -20.70 15.50
N MET A 293 0.11 -19.70 16.01
CA MET A 293 -1.26 -19.86 16.48
C MET A 293 -2.24 -19.95 15.30
N ASP A 294 -2.99 -21.05 15.23
CA ASP A 294 -4.10 -21.19 14.28
C ASP A 294 -5.46 -20.78 14.89
N LYS A 295 -6.49 -20.68 14.04
CA LYS A 295 -7.84 -20.30 14.49
C LYS A 295 -8.44 -21.29 15.49
N MET A 296 -8.16 -22.58 15.33
CA MET A 296 -8.71 -23.63 16.18
C MET A 296 -8.10 -23.59 17.58
N GLU A 297 -6.81 -23.27 17.71
CA GLU A 297 -6.15 -23.04 19.00
C GLU A 297 -6.80 -21.87 19.74
N PHE A 298 -6.95 -20.72 19.08
CA PHE A 298 -7.63 -19.55 19.66
C PHE A 298 -9.08 -19.89 20.07
N GLU A 299 -9.85 -20.58 19.22
CA GLU A 299 -11.21 -21.03 19.53
C GLU A 299 -11.28 -22.06 20.67
N LEU A 300 -10.24 -22.85 20.91
CA LEU A 300 -10.17 -23.82 22.01
C LEU A 300 -9.78 -23.15 23.32
N TRP A 301 -8.80 -22.25 23.29
CA TRP A 301 -8.39 -21.42 24.43
C TRP A 301 -9.54 -20.53 24.90
N THR A 302 -10.14 -19.76 23.99
CA THR A 302 -11.25 -18.86 24.30
C THR A 302 -12.44 -19.59 24.94
N LYS A 303 -12.76 -20.83 24.57
CA LYS A 303 -13.84 -21.61 25.22
C LYS A 303 -13.68 -21.67 26.75
N GLY A 304 -12.45 -21.76 27.26
CA GLY A 304 -12.12 -21.83 28.68
C GLY A 304 -12.25 -20.52 29.47
N LEU A 305 -12.33 -19.37 28.79
CA LEU A 305 -12.41 -18.04 29.42
C LEU A 305 -13.83 -17.71 29.92
N SER A 306 -13.94 -16.78 30.87
CA SER A 306 -15.22 -16.23 31.33
C SER A 306 -15.76 -15.13 30.39
N GLY A 307 -16.90 -14.52 30.74
CA GLY A 307 -17.63 -13.61 29.83
C GLY A 307 -16.83 -12.39 29.40
N ASP A 308 -16.35 -11.61 30.37
CA ASP A 308 -15.62 -10.37 30.12
C ASP A 308 -14.26 -10.65 29.46
N GLU A 309 -13.54 -11.67 29.94
CA GLU A 309 -12.28 -12.15 29.33
C GLU A 309 -12.45 -12.55 27.85
N LYS A 310 -13.57 -13.18 27.47
CA LYS A 310 -13.89 -13.50 26.08
C LYS A 310 -14.08 -12.25 25.23
N GLN A 311 -14.68 -11.21 25.79
CA GLN A 311 -14.89 -9.95 25.10
C GLN A 311 -13.56 -9.20 24.91
N ASP A 312 -12.69 -9.17 25.91
CA ASP A 312 -11.39 -8.49 25.84
C ASP A 312 -10.43 -9.13 24.83
N VAL A 313 -10.43 -10.47 24.70
CA VAL A 313 -9.53 -11.18 23.76
C VAL A 313 -10.03 -11.18 22.32
N ALA A 314 -11.35 -11.08 22.12
CA ALA A 314 -11.97 -10.85 20.81
C ALA A 314 -12.12 -9.36 20.46
N GLY A 315 -11.78 -8.46 21.40
CA GLY A 315 -11.89 -7.01 21.22
C GLY A 315 -10.65 -6.35 20.62
N PHE A 316 -10.80 -5.06 20.32
CA PHE A 316 -9.87 -4.23 19.55
C PHE A 316 -8.49 -4.04 20.18
N PHE A 317 -8.43 -3.86 21.50
CA PHE A 317 -7.30 -3.19 22.16
C PHE A 317 -6.38 -4.15 22.96
N SER A 318 -6.14 -5.36 22.44
CA SER A 318 -5.31 -6.38 23.10
C SER A 318 -4.51 -7.23 22.12
N VAL A 319 -3.27 -7.59 22.47
CA VAL A 319 -2.46 -8.61 21.77
C VAL A 319 -2.51 -9.94 22.52
N ILE A 320 -2.37 -11.05 21.79
CA ILE A 320 -2.32 -12.40 22.34
C ILE A 320 -0.89 -12.93 22.25
N LYS A 321 -0.36 -13.51 23.32
CA LYS A 321 1.01 -14.05 23.40
C LYS A 321 1.06 -15.41 24.11
N ARG A 322 2.17 -16.14 24.00
CA ARG A 322 2.41 -17.37 24.76
C ARG A 322 3.26 -17.10 26.00
N HIS A 323 3.02 -17.78 27.11
CA HIS A 323 3.91 -17.66 28.27
C HIS A 323 5.29 -18.28 27.98
N SER A 324 5.36 -19.26 27.07
CA SER A 324 6.62 -19.83 26.59
C SER A 324 7.57 -18.80 25.96
N ASP A 325 7.06 -17.75 25.33
CA ASP A 325 7.87 -16.68 24.71
C ASP A 325 8.67 -15.87 25.74
N LEU A 326 8.19 -15.80 26.98
CA LEU A 326 8.88 -15.16 28.11
C LEU A 326 10.02 -16.03 28.68
N HIS A 327 10.06 -17.31 28.32
CA HIS A 327 10.86 -18.34 28.99
C HIS A 327 11.66 -19.22 28.01
N SER A 328 12.29 -18.58 27.00
CA SER A 328 13.30 -19.23 26.16
C SER A 328 14.61 -19.51 26.93
N ASN A 329 14.53 -20.43 27.89
CA ASN A 329 15.68 -21.15 28.45
C ASN A 329 15.23 -22.49 29.06
N SER A 330 15.46 -23.56 28.30
CA SER A 330 15.44 -24.98 28.67
C SER A 330 14.09 -25.71 28.92
N ASN A 331 13.89 -26.74 28.07
CA ASN A 331 13.29 -28.04 28.37
C ASN A 331 11.82 -28.16 28.84
N ASN A 332 10.97 -28.31 27.81
CA ASN A 332 10.06 -29.45 27.59
C ASN A 332 8.64 -29.47 28.23
N LYS A 333 7.67 -29.75 27.35
CA LYS A 333 6.23 -30.04 27.56
C LYS A 333 5.33 -28.87 27.98
N VAL A 334 4.98 -28.05 26.99
CA VAL A 334 3.77 -27.21 26.99
C VAL A 334 2.55 -28.03 26.54
N THR A 335 1.41 -27.86 27.20
CA THR A 335 0.09 -28.31 26.70
C THR A 335 -0.53 -27.20 25.84
N PRO A 336 -0.89 -27.41 24.55
CA PRO A 336 -1.10 -26.30 23.61
C PRO A 336 -2.18 -25.28 24.04
N SER A 337 -3.38 -25.75 24.40
CA SER A 337 -4.56 -24.87 24.55
C SER A 337 -4.59 -24.01 25.83
N SER A 338 -3.55 -24.02 26.66
CA SER A 338 -3.51 -23.30 27.94
C SER A 338 -2.34 -22.33 28.08
N ASP A 339 -1.55 -22.12 27.01
CA ASP A 339 -0.34 -21.28 27.04
C ASP A 339 -0.59 -19.83 26.59
N LEU A 340 -1.75 -19.55 25.97
CA LEU A 340 -2.11 -18.22 25.49
C LEU A 340 -2.56 -17.30 26.64
N TYR A 341 -2.19 -16.02 26.56
CA TYR A 341 -2.69 -14.94 27.41
C TYR A 341 -2.84 -13.63 26.62
N SER A 342 -3.58 -12.68 27.20
CA SER A 342 -3.89 -11.37 26.64
C SER A 342 -3.06 -10.27 27.30
N ILE A 343 -2.60 -9.30 26.51
CA ILE A 343 -1.98 -8.05 27.00
C ILE A 343 -2.74 -6.86 26.40
N PRO A 344 -3.30 -5.94 27.20
CA PRO A 344 -3.92 -4.73 26.68
C PRO A 344 -2.87 -3.79 26.05
N TYR A 345 -3.26 -3.03 25.02
CA TYR A 345 -2.37 -2.13 24.30
C TYR A 345 -1.68 -1.10 25.21
N SER A 346 -2.37 -0.60 26.25
CA SER A 346 -1.79 0.30 27.25
C SER A 346 -0.60 -0.29 28.02
N GLN A 347 -0.50 -1.61 28.12
CA GLN A 347 0.64 -2.33 28.71
C GLN A 347 1.68 -2.67 27.64
N GLU A 348 1.26 -3.26 26.52
CA GLU A 348 2.14 -3.68 25.42
C GLU A 348 2.96 -2.51 24.86
N TYR A 349 2.31 -1.39 24.56
CA TYR A 349 2.94 -0.20 23.98
C TYR A 349 3.19 0.91 25.01
N SER A 350 3.14 0.57 26.30
CA SER A 350 3.20 1.48 27.46
C SER A 350 4.30 2.55 27.38
N ALA A 351 5.52 2.18 26.97
CA ALA A 351 6.67 3.08 26.90
C ALA A 351 6.54 4.20 25.84
N ILE A 352 5.69 3.98 24.83
CA ILE A 352 5.40 4.95 23.77
C ILE A 352 4.11 5.70 24.11
N LEU A 353 3.07 4.97 24.49
CA LEU A 353 1.76 5.52 24.88
C LEU A 353 1.86 6.51 26.03
N ALA A 354 2.71 6.27 27.03
CA ALA A 354 2.94 7.22 28.13
C ALA A 354 3.52 8.56 27.66
N LYS A 355 4.42 8.55 26.66
CA LYS A 355 4.99 9.79 26.08
C LYS A 355 3.98 10.50 25.19
N ALA A 356 3.21 9.76 24.40
CA ALA A 356 2.13 10.30 23.60
C ALA A 356 1.07 10.96 24.50
N ALA A 357 0.65 10.30 25.58
CA ALA A 357 -0.27 10.85 26.58
C ALA A 357 0.26 12.14 27.23
N GLU A 358 1.54 12.18 27.62
CA GLU A 358 2.16 13.41 28.16
C GLU A 358 2.11 14.58 27.16
N LEU A 359 2.36 14.33 25.87
CA LEU A 359 2.27 15.33 24.81
C LEU A 359 0.83 15.79 24.56
N LEU A 360 -0.13 14.86 24.56
CA LEU A 360 -1.56 15.15 24.40
C LEU A 360 -2.11 15.98 25.57
N HIS A 361 -1.79 15.66 26.83
CA HIS A 361 -2.16 16.49 27.98
C HIS A 361 -1.60 17.91 27.86
N LYS A 362 -0.31 18.06 27.52
CA LYS A 362 0.32 19.37 27.31
C LYS A 362 -0.33 20.15 26.18
N ALA A 363 -0.69 19.49 25.07
CA ALA A 363 -1.42 20.12 23.97
C ALA A 363 -2.82 20.59 24.40
N GLY A 364 -3.53 19.76 25.18
CA GLY A 364 -4.82 20.11 25.80
C GLY A 364 -4.73 21.22 26.86
N ASP A 365 -3.59 21.40 27.50
CA ASP A 365 -3.35 22.52 28.42
C ASP A 365 -3.02 23.84 27.72
N LEU A 366 -2.49 23.78 26.49
CA LEU A 366 -2.23 24.96 25.68
C LEU A 366 -3.47 25.43 24.90
N THR A 367 -4.23 24.53 24.28
CA THR A 367 -5.30 24.93 23.34
C THR A 367 -6.36 25.83 23.95
N SER A 368 -6.82 26.78 23.14
CA SER A 368 -7.92 27.67 23.50
C SER A 368 -9.31 27.04 23.37
N SER A 369 -9.44 25.90 22.67
CA SER A 369 -10.73 25.24 22.43
C SER A 369 -11.11 24.28 23.57
N PRO A 370 -12.28 24.45 24.22
CA PRO A 370 -12.73 23.55 25.28
C PRO A 370 -13.00 22.11 24.79
N SER A 371 -13.48 21.94 23.56
CA SER A 371 -13.77 20.62 22.97
C SER A 371 -12.48 19.88 22.65
N LEU A 372 -11.49 20.57 22.06
CA LEU A 372 -10.17 19.99 21.80
C LEU A 372 -9.46 19.67 23.11
N LYS A 373 -9.52 20.55 24.13
CA LYS A 373 -8.99 20.23 25.46
C LYS A 373 -9.59 18.95 26.04
N LYS A 374 -10.93 18.80 26.00
CA LYS A 374 -11.63 17.60 26.46
C LYS A 374 -11.13 16.35 25.73
N LEU A 375 -11.06 16.40 24.40
CA LEU A 375 -10.56 15.30 23.57
C LEU A 375 -9.12 14.93 23.91
N LEU A 376 -8.20 15.91 23.94
CA LEU A 376 -6.78 15.64 24.12
C LEU A 376 -6.47 15.09 25.52
N HIS A 377 -7.17 15.55 26.55
CA HIS A 377 -7.02 15.00 27.90
C HIS A 377 -7.62 13.59 28.01
N SER A 378 -8.86 13.37 27.56
CA SER A 378 -9.49 12.04 27.62
C SER A 378 -8.82 11.00 26.73
N LYS A 379 -8.26 11.37 25.57
CA LYS A 379 -7.49 10.45 24.72
C LYS A 379 -6.12 10.11 25.32
N ALA A 380 -5.49 11.04 26.02
CA ALA A 380 -4.28 10.77 26.80
C ALA A 380 -4.56 9.79 27.95
N ASP A 381 -5.66 9.97 28.68
CA ASP A 381 -6.11 9.04 29.73
C ASP A 381 -6.43 7.65 29.14
N ALA A 382 -7.09 7.60 27.98
CA ALA A 382 -7.43 6.36 27.26
C ALA A 382 -6.20 5.52 26.86
N PHE A 383 -5.12 6.17 26.43
CA PHE A 383 -3.84 5.50 26.14
C PHE A 383 -3.23 4.78 27.35
N LEU A 384 -3.57 5.22 28.57
CA LEU A 384 -3.10 4.62 29.82
C LEU A 384 -4.10 3.62 30.40
N SER A 385 -5.40 3.88 30.30
CA SER A 385 -6.48 3.03 30.83
C SER A 385 -6.80 1.84 29.93
N ASN A 386 -6.53 1.92 28.63
CA ASN A 386 -7.00 1.03 27.57
C ASN A 386 -8.53 1.10 27.28
N ASP A 387 -9.25 2.05 27.85
CA ASP A 387 -10.66 2.30 27.54
C ASP A 387 -10.82 3.63 26.79
N TYR A 388 -11.29 3.53 25.55
CA TYR A 388 -11.39 4.64 24.60
C TYR A 388 -12.78 5.30 24.58
N TYR A 389 -13.80 4.72 25.24
CA TYR A 389 -15.21 5.09 25.08
C TYR A 389 -15.49 6.60 25.26
N ASP A 390 -15.08 7.18 26.39
CA ASP A 390 -15.28 8.62 26.64
C ASP A 390 -14.44 9.53 25.72
N SER A 391 -13.27 9.04 25.27
CA SER A 391 -12.37 9.78 24.37
C SER A 391 -12.90 9.86 22.94
N ASP A 392 -13.57 8.81 22.47
CA ASP A 392 -14.18 8.74 21.14
C ASP A 392 -15.48 9.55 21.09
N ILE A 393 -16.27 9.55 22.17
CA ILE A 393 -17.39 10.50 22.29
C ILE A 393 -16.87 11.94 22.28
N ALA A 394 -15.78 12.25 22.98
CA ALA A 394 -15.16 13.58 22.93
C ALA A 394 -14.62 13.95 21.53
N TRP A 395 -14.22 12.95 20.72
CA TRP A 395 -13.80 13.13 19.33
C TRP A 395 -14.97 13.38 18.37
N MET A 396 -16.11 12.70 18.57
CA MET A 396 -17.35 12.97 17.83
C MET A 396 -17.89 14.37 18.13
N GLU A 397 -17.79 14.81 19.39
CA GLU A 397 -18.20 16.14 19.88
C GLU A 397 -17.19 17.28 19.54
N LEU A 398 -16.15 17.01 18.74
CA LEU A 398 -15.08 17.98 18.48
C LEU A 398 -15.56 19.18 17.63
N ASP A 399 -15.71 20.33 18.27
CA ASP A 399 -15.87 21.64 17.60
C ASP A 399 -14.61 22.50 17.77
N SER A 400 -13.68 22.39 16.84
CA SER A 400 -12.35 23.02 16.88
C SER A 400 -11.86 23.36 15.48
N LYS A 401 -10.90 24.29 15.40
CA LYS A 401 -10.16 24.59 14.16
C LYS A 401 -9.09 23.55 13.85
N VAL A 402 -8.46 22.99 14.88
CA VAL A 402 -7.56 21.84 14.74
C VAL A 402 -8.40 20.58 14.93
N ASP A 403 -8.40 19.72 13.92
CA ASP A 403 -8.99 18.38 13.94
C ASP A 403 -7.90 17.35 14.22
N VAL A 404 -8.20 16.37 15.07
CA VAL A 404 -7.24 15.40 15.57
C VAL A 404 -7.92 14.05 15.70
N THR A 405 -7.53 13.11 14.83
CA THR A 405 -7.75 11.68 15.05
C THR A 405 -6.41 11.08 15.46
N ILE A 406 -6.36 10.38 16.59
CA ILE A 406 -5.16 9.66 17.04
C ILE A 406 -5.57 8.49 17.94
N GLY A 407 -4.97 7.32 17.75
CA GLY A 407 -5.26 6.11 18.53
C GLY A 407 -5.44 4.85 17.68
N PRO A 408 -5.90 3.74 18.29
CA PRO A 408 -6.14 2.48 17.60
C PRO A 408 -7.57 2.43 17.04
N TYR A 409 -7.74 2.22 15.73
CA TYR A 409 -9.07 2.21 15.10
C TYR A 409 -9.33 1.05 14.13
N GLU A 410 -8.55 0.93 13.06
CA GLU A 410 -8.87 0.06 11.92
C GLU A 410 -8.34 -1.37 12.11
N THR A 411 -9.03 -2.39 11.58
CA THR A 411 -8.66 -3.81 11.81
C THR A 411 -8.19 -4.57 10.57
N TYR A 412 -7.94 -3.86 9.46
CA TYR A 412 -7.59 -4.46 8.15
C TYR A 412 -6.30 -5.31 8.17
N GLU A 413 -5.35 -4.97 9.05
CA GLU A 413 -4.09 -5.72 9.22
C GLU A 413 -4.28 -7.08 9.91
N ASP A 414 -5.35 -7.26 10.70
CA ASP A 414 -5.74 -8.56 11.25
C ASP A 414 -6.58 -9.35 10.24
N VAL A 415 -5.91 -9.91 9.24
CA VAL A 415 -6.53 -10.82 8.25
C VAL A 415 -6.91 -12.18 8.88
N LEU A 416 -6.51 -12.46 10.14
CA LEU A 416 -6.87 -13.68 10.84
C LEU A 416 -8.30 -13.59 11.37
N PHE A 417 -8.68 -12.53 12.09
CA PHE A 417 -10.02 -12.38 12.67
C PHE A 417 -10.72 -11.06 12.39
N GLY A 418 -10.00 -10.00 12.01
CA GLY A 418 -10.52 -8.64 11.89
C GLY A 418 -10.85 -8.01 13.25
N TYR A 419 -10.27 -8.52 14.34
CA TYR A 419 -10.52 -8.06 15.70
C TYR A 419 -9.57 -6.94 16.13
N LYS A 420 -8.32 -6.92 15.65
CA LYS A 420 -7.25 -6.15 16.30
C LYS A 420 -6.96 -4.82 15.61
N ALA A 421 -6.97 -3.75 16.39
CA ALA A 421 -6.93 -2.38 15.89
C ALA A 421 -5.51 -1.82 15.71
N THR A 422 -5.25 -1.19 14.58
CA THR A 422 -3.98 -0.54 14.25
C THR A 422 -3.95 0.91 14.75
N PHE A 423 -2.78 1.36 15.23
CA PHE A 423 -2.57 2.75 15.63
C PHE A 423 -2.34 3.65 14.42
N GLU A 424 -3.05 4.76 14.38
CA GLU A 424 -2.94 5.79 13.34
C GLU A 424 -3.10 7.20 13.91
N ALA A 425 -2.76 8.20 13.08
CA ALA A 425 -3.05 9.59 13.35
C ALA A 425 -3.36 10.38 12.06
N PHE A 426 -4.35 11.27 12.15
CA PHE A 426 -4.62 12.33 11.19
C PHE A 426 -4.72 13.67 11.94
N ILE A 427 -3.81 14.59 11.64
CA ILE A 427 -3.78 15.93 12.20
C ILE A 427 -4.08 16.92 11.07
N GLY A 428 -5.07 17.80 11.24
CA GLY A 428 -5.44 18.74 10.18
C GLY A 428 -6.22 19.96 10.65
N ILE A 429 -6.53 20.84 9.69
CA ILE A 429 -7.26 22.09 9.92
C ILE A 429 -8.65 22.01 9.30
N ARG A 430 -9.69 22.30 10.09
CA ARG A 430 -11.09 22.26 9.63
C ARG A 430 -11.41 23.40 8.66
N ASP A 431 -11.83 23.04 7.46
CA ASP A 431 -12.46 23.93 6.48
C ASP A 431 -13.94 24.11 6.87
N ASP A 432 -14.24 25.17 7.61
CA ASP A 432 -15.62 25.45 8.05
C ASP A 432 -16.58 25.66 6.86
N LYS A 433 -16.09 26.16 5.72
CA LYS A 433 -16.94 26.41 4.54
C LYS A 433 -17.35 25.08 3.93
N ALA A 434 -16.39 24.20 3.68
CA ALA A 434 -16.68 22.86 3.17
C ALA A 434 -17.47 22.02 4.20
N THR A 435 -17.14 22.13 5.49
CA THR A 435 -17.89 21.48 6.59
C THR A 435 -19.36 21.95 6.62
N ALA A 436 -19.63 23.24 6.43
CA ALA A 436 -21.00 23.75 6.33
C ALA A 436 -21.71 23.27 5.05
N GLN A 437 -20.99 23.11 3.93
CA GLN A 437 -21.55 22.56 2.69
C GLN A 437 -21.91 21.08 2.82
N VAL A 438 -21.11 20.26 3.50
CA VAL A 438 -21.43 18.83 3.70
C VAL A 438 -22.58 18.59 4.68
N LYS A 439 -22.78 19.49 5.65
CA LYS A 439 -23.94 19.45 6.57
C LYS A 439 -25.28 19.42 5.81
N LEU A 440 -25.34 20.04 4.62
CA LEU A 440 -26.51 20.00 3.75
C LEU A 440 -26.97 18.56 3.45
N PHE A 441 -26.05 17.64 3.17
CA PHE A 441 -26.39 16.24 2.89
C PHE A 441 -26.95 15.54 4.13
N GLY A 442 -26.32 15.75 5.29
CA GLY A 442 -26.78 15.23 6.58
C GLY A 442 -28.21 15.68 6.92
N ASP A 443 -28.50 16.98 6.73
CA ASP A 443 -29.83 17.57 6.94
C ASP A 443 -30.89 17.00 5.97
N HIS A 444 -30.47 16.41 4.84
CA HIS A 444 -31.34 15.86 3.80
C HIS A 444 -31.47 14.33 3.78
N LEU A 445 -30.75 13.57 4.62
CA LEU A 445 -30.76 12.10 4.55
C LEU A 445 -32.17 11.50 4.71
N GLN A 446 -32.99 12.04 5.62
CA GLN A 446 -34.36 11.53 5.81
C GLN A 446 -35.24 11.76 4.57
N ILE A 447 -35.11 12.90 3.86
CA ILE A 447 -35.88 13.13 2.63
C ILE A 447 -35.35 12.28 1.47
N LEU A 448 -34.03 12.04 1.40
CA LEU A 448 -33.44 11.11 0.45
C LEU A 448 -33.99 9.68 0.66
N GLU A 449 -33.93 9.15 1.88
CA GLU A 449 -34.46 7.83 2.25
C GLU A 449 -35.92 7.64 1.81
N GLN A 450 -36.80 8.59 2.17
CA GLN A 450 -38.21 8.50 1.82
C GLN A 450 -38.47 8.57 0.30
N ASN A 451 -37.55 9.14 -0.48
CA ASN A 451 -37.65 9.24 -1.94
C ASN A 451 -36.81 8.22 -2.71
N LEU A 452 -36.03 7.36 -2.04
CA LEU A 452 -35.23 6.31 -2.69
C LEU A 452 -36.06 5.52 -3.73
N PRO A 453 -35.44 5.09 -4.86
CA PRO A 453 -36.10 4.36 -5.93
C PRO A 453 -36.35 2.89 -5.53
N LEU A 454 -37.10 2.70 -4.45
CA LEU A 454 -37.30 1.48 -3.70
C LEU A 454 -38.74 1.43 -3.19
N ASP A 455 -39.33 0.24 -3.08
CA ASP A 455 -40.66 0.07 -2.50
C ASP A 455 -40.68 0.47 -1.01
N ASN A 456 -41.73 1.19 -0.58
CA ASN A 456 -41.82 1.76 0.76
C ASN A 456 -41.76 0.73 1.91
N ILE A 457 -41.96 -0.57 1.64
CA ILE A 457 -41.83 -1.65 2.63
C ILE A 457 -40.37 -1.93 3.04
N TYR A 458 -39.39 -1.48 2.25
CA TYR A 458 -37.96 -1.67 2.49
C TYR A 458 -37.24 -0.40 2.97
N LYS A 459 -37.95 0.74 3.03
CA LYS A 459 -37.39 2.02 3.49
C LYS A 459 -37.30 2.07 5.01
N SER A 460 -36.23 2.65 5.51
CA SER A 460 -36.02 2.92 6.92
C SER A 460 -36.98 4.01 7.41
N SER A 461 -37.50 3.86 8.62
CA SER A 461 -38.39 4.86 9.24
C SER A 461 -37.62 6.07 9.75
N GLU A 462 -36.41 5.86 10.24
CA GLU A 462 -35.51 6.87 10.79
C GLU A 462 -34.12 6.69 10.19
N VAL A 463 -33.44 7.80 9.91
CA VAL A 463 -32.04 7.85 9.49
C VAL A 463 -31.26 8.71 10.46
N ILE A 464 -30.06 8.25 10.83
CA ILE A 464 -29.13 8.99 11.68
C ILE A 464 -28.02 9.53 10.78
N SER A 465 -27.86 10.86 10.73
CA SER A 465 -26.69 11.46 10.08
C SER A 465 -25.48 11.37 10.99
N ALA A 466 -24.40 10.78 10.50
CA ALA A 466 -23.07 11.04 11.04
C ALA A 466 -22.75 12.55 10.88
N PRO A 467 -22.15 13.23 11.87
CA PRO A 467 -21.52 14.53 11.68
C PRO A 467 -20.34 14.38 10.72
N ILE A 468 -20.24 15.24 9.71
CA ILE A 468 -19.16 15.24 8.72
C ILE A 468 -18.30 16.49 8.92
N ARG A 469 -16.97 16.31 9.03
CA ARG A 469 -15.99 17.40 9.11
C ARG A 469 -15.09 17.36 7.88
N VAL A 470 -14.88 18.51 7.23
CA VAL A 470 -13.94 18.61 6.10
C VAL A 470 -12.65 19.25 6.58
N VAL A 471 -11.54 18.59 6.29
CA VAL A 471 -10.22 18.88 6.88
C VAL A 471 -9.15 18.97 5.79
N HIS A 472 -8.27 19.95 5.90
CA HIS A 472 -6.99 19.95 5.19
C HIS A 472 -5.93 19.28 6.08
N LEU A 473 -5.41 18.15 5.63
CA LEU A 473 -4.41 17.36 6.34
C LEU A 473 -3.10 18.16 6.48
N VAL A 474 -2.54 18.18 7.70
CA VAL A 474 -1.24 18.76 8.05
C VAL A 474 -0.18 17.68 8.26
N TYR A 475 -0.57 16.53 8.81
CA TYR A 475 0.31 15.38 9.06
C TYR A 475 -0.51 14.10 9.25
N ASN A 476 -0.01 12.95 8.80
CA ASN A 476 -0.52 11.62 9.17
C ASN A 476 0.62 10.63 9.48
N SER A 477 0.29 9.53 10.15
CA SER A 477 1.24 8.49 10.58
C SER A 477 0.53 7.23 11.07
N GLY A 478 1.25 6.11 11.20
CA GLY A 478 0.67 4.82 11.61
C GLY A 478 0.04 4.07 10.44
N ASP A 479 -1.19 3.56 10.57
CA ASP A 479 -1.91 2.80 9.52
C ASP A 479 -2.43 3.65 8.34
N VAL A 480 -1.53 4.46 7.80
CA VAL A 480 -1.73 5.32 6.62
C VAL A 480 -0.71 5.00 5.53
N LYS A 481 0.02 3.88 5.68
CA LYS A 481 1.13 3.48 4.81
C LYS A 481 0.65 2.58 3.67
N GLY A 482 0.04 3.23 2.69
CA GLY A 482 -0.43 2.60 1.47
C GLY A 482 -1.09 3.64 0.58
N PRO A 483 -2.14 3.26 -0.17
CA PRO A 483 -3.06 4.22 -0.76
C PRO A 483 -3.55 5.20 0.31
N GLN A 484 -3.46 6.51 0.05
CA GLN A 484 -3.79 7.51 1.07
C GLN A 484 -5.31 7.59 1.31
N THR A 485 -5.72 7.56 2.56
CA THR A 485 -7.12 7.74 2.98
C THR A 485 -7.69 9.07 2.44
N VAL A 486 -8.90 9.04 1.86
CA VAL A 486 -9.60 10.27 1.39
C VAL A 486 -10.71 10.70 2.35
N ALA A 487 -11.31 9.75 3.03
CA ALA A 487 -12.28 9.93 4.09
C ALA A 487 -12.17 8.75 5.05
N PHE A 488 -12.62 8.92 6.29
CA PHE A 488 -12.77 7.85 7.27
C PHE A 488 -13.97 8.13 8.18
N ASN A 489 -14.56 7.06 8.72
CA ASN A 489 -15.80 7.10 9.51
C ASN A 489 -15.59 6.30 10.81
N LEU A 490 -15.64 6.97 11.96
CA LEU A 490 -15.20 6.45 13.26
C LEU A 490 -16.19 6.84 14.37
N PRO A 491 -16.12 6.23 15.57
CA PRO A 491 -15.31 5.07 15.95
C PRO A 491 -15.91 3.76 15.42
N ASN A 492 -15.07 2.72 15.36
CA ASN A 492 -15.49 1.35 15.01
C ASN A 492 -16.16 0.59 16.18
N ASP A 493 -16.03 1.09 17.42
CA ASP A 493 -16.59 0.44 18.62
C ASP A 493 -18.13 0.42 18.61
N GLU A 494 -18.72 -0.77 18.46
CA GLU A 494 -20.16 -0.93 18.28
C GLU A 494 -20.98 -0.48 19.49
N ARG A 495 -20.36 -0.33 20.68
CA ARG A 495 -21.01 0.27 21.86
C ARG A 495 -21.34 1.73 21.57
N ILE A 496 -20.39 2.48 21.03
CA ILE A 496 -20.52 3.90 20.71
C ILE A 496 -21.39 4.08 19.47
N VAL A 497 -21.18 3.28 18.41
CA VAL A 497 -21.99 3.33 17.19
C VAL A 497 -23.48 3.16 17.50
N LYS A 498 -23.82 2.27 18.43
CA LYS A 498 -25.21 2.05 18.88
C LYS A 498 -25.77 3.20 19.72
N ASP A 499 -24.97 3.79 20.61
CA ASP A 499 -25.43 4.79 21.56
C ASP A 499 -25.41 6.23 20.99
N ARG A 500 -24.54 6.49 20.01
CA ARG A 500 -24.20 7.84 19.50
C ARG A 500 -24.11 7.93 17.97
N GLY A 501 -24.01 6.82 17.25
CA GLY A 501 -23.65 6.80 15.83
C GLY A 501 -22.14 6.95 15.60
N THR A 502 -21.75 7.36 14.40
CA THR A 502 -20.36 7.65 14.02
C THR A 502 -20.18 9.12 13.64
N SER A 503 -18.95 9.55 13.39
CA SER A 503 -18.60 10.82 12.76
C SER A 503 -17.54 10.58 11.68
N MET A 504 -17.52 11.46 10.69
CA MET A 504 -16.81 11.26 9.43
C MET A 504 -15.90 12.44 9.15
N VAL A 505 -14.70 12.16 8.64
CA VAL A 505 -13.71 13.19 8.30
C VAL A 505 -13.30 13.04 6.84
N MET A 506 -13.45 14.11 6.07
CA MET A 506 -13.06 14.19 4.66
C MET A 506 -11.72 14.92 4.52
N LEU A 507 -10.71 14.27 3.95
CA LEU A 507 -9.38 14.83 3.72
C LEU A 507 -9.33 15.52 2.35
N LYS A 508 -9.65 16.82 2.36
CA LYS A 508 -9.88 17.61 1.14
C LYS A 508 -8.62 17.82 0.31
N ASN A 509 -7.50 18.24 0.90
CA ASN A 509 -6.25 18.45 0.16
C ASN A 509 -5.63 17.14 -0.37
N VAL A 510 -5.85 16.01 0.32
CA VAL A 510 -5.55 14.67 -0.20
C VAL A 510 -6.41 14.35 -1.44
N SER A 511 -7.70 14.68 -1.38
CA SER A 511 -8.64 14.52 -2.50
C SER A 511 -8.28 15.42 -3.69
N GLU A 512 -7.88 16.68 -3.45
CA GLU A 512 -7.39 17.62 -4.48
C GLU A 512 -6.11 17.10 -5.16
N ALA A 513 -5.17 16.55 -4.37
CA ALA A 513 -3.95 15.96 -4.89
C ALA A 513 -4.23 14.72 -5.78
N LYS A 514 -5.09 13.80 -5.31
CA LYS A 514 -5.53 12.64 -6.10
C LYS A 514 -6.30 13.03 -7.37
N PHE A 515 -7.18 14.03 -7.28
CA PHE A 515 -7.86 14.57 -8.46
C PHE A 515 -6.85 15.06 -9.50
N LYS A 516 -5.92 15.92 -9.09
CA LYS A 516 -4.93 16.55 -9.98
C LYS A 516 -3.92 15.57 -10.58
N LEU A 517 -3.43 14.61 -9.79
CA LEU A 517 -2.32 13.72 -10.17
C LEU A 517 -2.79 12.38 -10.77
N ILE A 518 -4.06 12.01 -10.59
CA ILE A 518 -4.60 10.71 -11.00
C ILE A 518 -5.84 10.88 -11.85
N LEU A 519 -6.89 11.56 -11.35
CA LEU A 519 -8.17 11.64 -12.05
C LEU A 519 -8.09 12.50 -13.32
N GLN A 520 -7.38 13.63 -13.29
CA GLN A 520 -7.20 14.48 -14.46
C GLN A 520 -6.38 13.79 -15.56
N PRO A 521 -5.21 13.16 -15.30
CA PRO A 521 -4.53 12.35 -16.33
C PRO A 521 -5.36 11.17 -16.86
N ILE A 522 -6.22 10.57 -16.03
CA ILE A 522 -7.21 9.58 -16.50
C ILE A 522 -8.18 10.23 -17.50
N ALA A 523 -8.73 11.40 -17.17
CA ALA A 523 -9.66 12.12 -18.03
C ALA A 523 -9.02 12.52 -19.37
N ASP A 524 -7.78 13.01 -19.35
CA ASP A 524 -7.03 13.46 -20.52
C ASP A 524 -6.77 12.34 -21.55
N VAL A 525 -6.81 11.07 -21.12
CA VAL A 525 -6.52 9.90 -21.96
C VAL A 525 -7.77 9.07 -22.27
N CYS A 526 -8.67 8.91 -21.30
CA CYS A 526 -9.85 8.05 -21.42
C CYS A 526 -11.13 8.80 -21.84
N ILE A 527 -11.29 10.09 -21.55
CA ILE A 527 -12.54 10.81 -21.86
C ILE A 527 -12.45 11.47 -23.24
N ILE A 528 -13.56 11.50 -23.99
CA ILE A 528 -13.64 12.19 -25.30
C ILE A 528 -13.42 13.69 -25.11
N LYS A 529 -12.74 14.34 -26.06
CA LYS A 529 -12.28 15.73 -25.94
C LYS A 529 -13.39 16.71 -25.54
N GLU A 530 -14.57 16.56 -26.11
CA GLU A 530 -15.74 17.43 -25.93
C GLU A 530 -16.34 17.36 -24.52
N GLN A 531 -16.00 16.34 -23.72
CA GLN A 531 -16.47 16.19 -22.35
C GLN A 531 -15.36 16.37 -21.29
N ARG A 532 -14.08 16.51 -21.67
CA ARG A 532 -12.97 16.62 -20.69
C ARG A 532 -13.10 17.81 -19.74
N GLU A 533 -13.61 18.94 -20.23
CA GLU A 533 -13.86 20.15 -19.42
C GLU A 533 -15.00 19.97 -18.39
N LEU A 534 -15.73 18.85 -18.44
CA LEU A 534 -16.74 18.44 -17.46
C LEU A 534 -16.17 17.51 -16.37
N VAL A 535 -14.86 17.20 -16.39
CA VAL A 535 -14.19 16.56 -15.25
C VAL A 535 -13.66 17.67 -14.33
N ASP A 536 -14.22 17.77 -13.13
CA ASP A 536 -13.86 18.83 -12.18
C ASP A 536 -13.82 18.32 -10.72
N PHE A 537 -13.10 19.06 -9.88
CA PHE A 537 -12.86 18.67 -8.50
C PHE A 537 -14.11 18.77 -7.62
N ASP A 538 -14.96 19.78 -7.81
CA ASP A 538 -16.17 19.97 -7.01
C ASP A 538 -17.13 18.79 -7.25
N SER A 539 -17.30 18.37 -8.51
CA SER A 539 -18.07 17.19 -8.90
C SER A 539 -17.52 15.89 -8.30
N PHE A 540 -16.21 15.66 -8.38
CA PHE A 540 -15.55 14.49 -7.79
C PHE A 540 -15.71 14.45 -6.26
N PHE A 541 -15.38 15.55 -5.58
CA PHE A 541 -15.42 15.64 -4.12
C PHE A 541 -16.85 15.57 -3.57
N THR A 542 -17.81 16.23 -4.23
CA THR A 542 -19.23 16.18 -3.84
C THR A 542 -19.82 14.79 -4.05
N HIS A 543 -19.39 14.04 -5.08
CA HIS A 543 -19.76 12.63 -5.21
C HIS A 543 -19.17 11.78 -4.09
N THR A 544 -17.90 11.97 -3.69
CA THR A 544 -17.33 11.23 -2.53
C THR A 544 -18.11 11.51 -1.25
N ILE A 545 -18.42 12.78 -0.94
CA ILE A 545 -19.27 13.14 0.21
C ILE A 545 -20.63 12.43 0.13
N CYS A 546 -21.24 12.40 -1.06
CA CYS A 546 -22.56 11.83 -1.24
C CYS A 546 -22.56 10.29 -1.17
N HIS A 547 -21.51 9.62 -1.67
CA HIS A 547 -21.24 8.20 -1.49
C HIS A 547 -21.21 7.85 0.01
N GLU A 548 -20.41 8.57 0.78
CA GLU A 548 -20.26 8.37 2.22
C GLU A 548 -21.58 8.58 2.98
N CYS A 549 -22.35 9.62 2.63
CA CYS A 549 -23.72 9.80 3.09
C CYS A 549 -24.66 8.65 2.68
N CYS A 550 -24.46 8.07 1.49
CA CYS A 550 -25.29 7.01 0.94
C CYS A 550 -25.06 5.64 1.59
N HIS A 551 -23.95 5.43 2.30
CA HIS A 551 -23.85 4.30 3.23
C HIS A 551 -24.96 4.37 4.28
N GLY A 552 -25.22 5.54 4.89
CA GLY A 552 -26.21 5.71 5.97
C GLY A 552 -27.69 5.59 5.57
N ILE A 553 -28.01 5.40 4.28
CA ILE A 553 -29.38 5.24 3.77
C ILE A 553 -29.58 3.92 3.00
N GLY A 554 -30.83 3.57 2.78
CA GLY A 554 -31.27 2.29 2.25
C GLY A 554 -31.37 1.18 3.31
N PRO A 555 -31.64 -0.05 2.87
CA PRO A 555 -31.88 -1.17 3.79
C PRO A 555 -30.62 -1.56 4.57
N HIS A 556 -30.75 -1.65 5.89
CA HIS A 556 -29.69 -2.13 6.79
C HIS A 556 -30.19 -3.27 7.67
N THR A 557 -31.18 -2.97 8.52
CA THR A 557 -31.99 -3.96 9.22
C THR A 557 -33.19 -4.30 8.34
N ILE A 558 -33.36 -5.58 8.01
CA ILE A 558 -34.37 -6.07 7.08
C ILE A 558 -35.33 -7.05 7.75
N THR A 559 -36.48 -7.25 7.13
CA THR A 559 -37.40 -8.35 7.44
C THR A 559 -37.42 -9.31 6.27
N LEU A 560 -37.01 -10.56 6.54
CA LEU A 560 -37.03 -11.65 5.58
C LEU A 560 -38.49 -12.02 5.20
N PRO A 561 -38.70 -12.72 4.07
CA PRO A 561 -40.05 -13.10 3.62
C PRO A 561 -40.86 -13.96 4.60
N ASP A 562 -40.22 -14.62 5.57
CA ASP A 562 -40.84 -15.39 6.64
C ASP A 562 -41.19 -14.56 7.90
N GLY A 563 -40.84 -13.26 7.91
CA GLY A 563 -41.04 -12.34 9.01
C GLY A 563 -39.84 -12.21 9.97
N GLN A 564 -38.77 -12.99 9.81
CA GLN A 564 -37.59 -12.89 10.67
C GLN A 564 -36.86 -11.56 10.46
N LYS A 565 -36.34 -10.97 11.55
CA LYS A 565 -35.45 -9.81 11.51
C LYS A 565 -34.01 -10.27 11.30
N SER A 566 -33.32 -9.64 10.34
CA SER A 566 -31.90 -9.84 10.05
C SER A 566 -31.26 -8.54 9.56
N THR A 567 -30.02 -8.58 9.08
CA THR A 567 -29.35 -7.46 8.43
C THR A 567 -28.84 -7.83 7.05
N VAL A 568 -28.72 -6.85 6.16
CA VAL A 568 -28.21 -7.07 4.78
C VAL A 568 -26.84 -7.75 4.79
N ARG A 569 -25.96 -7.37 5.72
CA ARG A 569 -24.64 -7.97 5.91
C ARG A 569 -24.69 -9.46 6.27
N LEU A 570 -25.61 -9.87 7.14
CA LEU A 570 -25.75 -11.26 7.56
C LEU A 570 -26.30 -12.17 6.44
N GLU A 571 -27.20 -11.64 5.61
CA GLU A 571 -27.78 -12.39 4.49
C GLU A 571 -26.86 -12.45 3.26
N LEU A 572 -26.19 -11.35 2.92
CA LEU A 572 -25.35 -11.28 1.72
C LEU A 572 -23.93 -11.82 1.93
N GLN A 573 -23.41 -11.83 3.16
CA GLN A 573 -22.14 -12.47 3.53
C GLN A 573 -20.97 -12.02 2.64
N GLU A 574 -20.30 -12.93 1.93
CA GLU A 574 -19.16 -12.63 1.04
C GLU A 574 -19.49 -11.69 -0.13
N LEU A 575 -20.77 -11.44 -0.38
CA LEU A 575 -21.27 -10.58 -1.45
C LEU A 575 -21.62 -9.17 -0.94
N HIS A 576 -21.59 -8.94 0.38
CA HIS A 576 -22.03 -7.69 1.00
C HIS A 576 -21.20 -6.49 0.54
N SER A 577 -19.90 -6.47 0.84
CA SER A 577 -19.09 -5.24 0.73
C SER A 577 -19.07 -4.68 -0.69
N ALA A 578 -18.79 -5.51 -1.70
CA ALA A 578 -18.78 -5.07 -3.10
C ALA A 578 -20.16 -4.61 -3.63
N LEU A 579 -21.26 -5.06 -3.03
CA LEU A 579 -22.60 -4.58 -3.38
C LEU A 579 -22.97 -3.30 -2.61
N GLU A 580 -22.48 -3.15 -1.38
CA GLU A 580 -22.65 -1.96 -0.56
C GLU A 580 -21.83 -0.76 -1.09
N GLU A 581 -20.60 -0.98 -1.54
CA GLU A 581 -19.84 0.02 -2.31
C GLU A 581 -20.57 0.46 -3.57
N ALA A 582 -21.08 -0.53 -4.33
CA ALA A 582 -21.86 -0.26 -5.52
C ALA A 582 -23.19 0.45 -5.22
N LYS A 583 -23.78 0.27 -4.03
CA LYS A 583 -24.94 1.03 -3.53
C LYS A 583 -24.53 2.47 -3.27
N ALA A 584 -23.52 2.69 -2.44
CA ALA A 584 -23.08 4.02 -2.00
C ALA A 584 -22.75 4.94 -3.19
N ASP A 585 -21.96 4.45 -4.15
CA ASP A 585 -21.64 5.18 -5.37
C ASP A 585 -22.87 5.56 -6.23
N ILE A 586 -23.72 4.58 -6.58
CA ILE A 586 -24.80 4.76 -7.56
C ILE A 586 -26.01 5.49 -6.95
N VAL A 587 -26.31 5.23 -5.68
CA VAL A 587 -27.30 5.97 -4.91
C VAL A 587 -26.79 7.38 -4.65
N GLY A 588 -25.47 7.57 -4.49
CA GLY A 588 -24.83 8.89 -4.46
C GLY A 588 -25.12 9.71 -5.72
N LEU A 589 -24.94 9.15 -6.93
CA LEU A 589 -25.31 9.82 -8.18
C LEU A 589 -26.80 10.16 -8.27
N TRP A 590 -27.68 9.26 -7.81
CA TRP A 590 -29.12 9.50 -7.75
C TRP A 590 -29.47 10.63 -6.75
N ALA A 591 -28.85 10.63 -5.58
CA ALA A 591 -29.07 11.60 -4.51
C ALA A 591 -28.57 12.99 -4.90
N LEU A 592 -27.40 13.10 -5.55
CA LEU A 592 -26.92 14.35 -6.16
C LEU A 592 -27.96 14.92 -7.13
N LYS A 593 -28.47 14.09 -8.06
CA LYS A 593 -29.49 14.53 -9.01
C LYS A 593 -30.78 14.98 -8.32
N PHE A 594 -31.25 14.21 -7.33
CA PHE A 594 -32.43 14.58 -6.53
C PHE A 594 -32.26 15.94 -5.84
N LEU A 595 -31.10 16.21 -5.22
CA LEU A 595 -30.83 17.49 -4.56
C LEU A 595 -30.70 18.65 -5.56
N ILE A 596 -30.15 18.43 -6.75
CA ILE A 596 -30.14 19.43 -7.84
C ILE A 596 -31.57 19.73 -8.32
N ASP A 597 -32.44 18.72 -8.44
CA ASP A 597 -33.84 18.89 -8.82
C ASP A 597 -34.69 19.58 -7.72
N LYS A 598 -34.20 19.60 -6.48
CA LYS A 598 -34.75 20.40 -5.36
C LYS A 598 -34.20 21.83 -5.28
N ASP A 599 -33.30 22.22 -6.18
CA ASP A 599 -32.55 23.49 -6.14
C ASP A 599 -31.62 23.64 -4.91
N GLU A 600 -31.31 22.54 -4.20
CA GLU A 600 -30.36 22.51 -3.06
C GLU A 600 -28.90 22.46 -3.53
N LEU A 601 -28.64 21.97 -4.75
CA LEU A 601 -27.33 21.93 -5.39
C LEU A 601 -27.33 22.63 -6.77
N PRO A 602 -26.20 23.22 -7.21
CA PRO A 602 -26.15 23.94 -8.49
C PRO A 602 -26.43 23.07 -9.72
N LYS A 603 -27.34 23.54 -10.58
CA LYS A 603 -27.70 22.88 -11.86
C LYS A 603 -26.53 22.75 -12.86
N SER A 604 -25.42 23.46 -12.65
CA SER A 604 -24.17 23.25 -13.39
C SER A 604 -23.56 21.86 -13.17
N LEU A 605 -23.78 21.24 -12.01
CA LEU A 605 -23.16 19.96 -11.63
C LEU A 605 -23.73 18.75 -12.40
N VAL A 606 -24.93 18.85 -13.00
CA VAL A 606 -25.62 17.67 -13.58
C VAL A 606 -24.76 16.94 -14.61
N LYS A 607 -24.10 17.67 -15.51
CA LYS A 607 -23.25 17.05 -16.53
C LYS A 607 -21.90 16.61 -15.98
N SER A 608 -21.30 17.44 -15.13
CA SER A 608 -19.95 17.23 -14.64
C SER A 608 -19.84 16.13 -13.60
N MET A 609 -20.87 15.93 -12.76
CA MET A 609 -20.92 14.80 -11.83
C MET A 609 -20.85 13.45 -12.56
N TYR A 610 -21.60 13.29 -13.67
CA TYR A 610 -21.57 12.04 -14.44
C TYR A 610 -20.27 11.83 -15.21
N VAL A 611 -19.66 12.88 -15.79
CA VAL A 611 -18.40 12.74 -16.53
C VAL A 611 -17.21 12.56 -15.58
N SER A 612 -17.18 13.28 -14.46
CA SER A 612 -16.19 13.09 -13.39
C SER A 612 -16.29 11.68 -12.80
N TYR A 613 -17.51 11.17 -12.59
CA TYR A 613 -17.75 9.80 -12.15
C TYR A 613 -17.28 8.76 -13.19
N LEU A 614 -17.52 8.97 -14.49
CA LEU A 614 -16.98 8.10 -15.56
C LEU A 614 -15.45 8.04 -15.54
N ALA A 615 -14.76 9.16 -15.33
CA ALA A 615 -13.31 9.16 -15.09
C ALA A 615 -12.96 8.40 -13.79
N GLY A 616 -13.78 8.58 -12.75
CA GLY A 616 -13.69 7.87 -11.47
C GLY A 616 -13.76 6.35 -11.61
N CYS A 617 -14.58 5.84 -12.53
CA CYS A 617 -14.67 4.41 -12.82
C CYS A 617 -13.32 3.80 -13.18
N PHE A 618 -12.55 4.47 -14.04
CA PHE A 618 -11.22 3.99 -14.43
C PHE A 618 -10.16 4.19 -13.35
N ARG A 619 -10.39 5.07 -12.37
CA ARG A 619 -9.54 5.19 -11.18
C ARG A 619 -9.78 4.01 -10.24
N SER A 620 -11.00 3.80 -9.76
CA SER A 620 -11.28 2.82 -8.70
C SER A 620 -11.11 1.38 -9.19
N VAL A 621 -11.41 1.07 -10.46
CA VAL A 621 -11.23 -0.30 -11.01
C VAL A 621 -9.75 -0.75 -11.06
N ARG A 622 -8.78 0.17 -10.91
CA ARG A 622 -7.34 -0.12 -10.83
C ARG A 622 -6.91 -0.71 -9.49
N PHE A 623 -7.77 -0.67 -8.47
CA PHE A 623 -7.54 -1.36 -7.20
C PHE A 623 -7.67 -2.89 -7.36
N GLY A 624 -8.36 -3.35 -8.41
CA GLY A 624 -8.53 -4.77 -8.75
C GLY A 624 -9.93 -5.28 -8.41
N LEU A 625 -10.25 -6.51 -8.86
CA LEU A 625 -11.55 -7.14 -8.63
C LEU A 625 -11.61 -8.02 -7.36
N GLU A 626 -10.47 -8.18 -6.68
CA GLU A 626 -10.39 -8.80 -5.35
C GLU A 626 -10.74 -7.79 -4.24
N GLU A 627 -10.69 -6.50 -4.55
CA GLU A 627 -11.02 -5.38 -3.65
C GLU A 627 -12.49 -4.94 -3.85
N ALA A 628 -13.18 -4.56 -2.77
CA ALA A 628 -14.62 -4.31 -2.77
C ALA A 628 -15.03 -3.12 -3.66
N HIS A 629 -14.34 -1.98 -3.57
CA HIS A 629 -14.64 -0.78 -4.37
C HIS A 629 -14.34 -1.05 -5.85
N GLY A 630 -13.19 -1.64 -6.19
CA GLY A 630 -12.84 -1.99 -7.57
C GLY A 630 -13.83 -2.99 -8.21
N LYS A 631 -14.32 -3.96 -7.41
CA LYS A 631 -15.35 -4.93 -7.80
C LYS A 631 -16.73 -4.29 -7.98
N GLY A 632 -17.15 -3.42 -7.05
CA GLY A 632 -18.38 -2.64 -7.14
C GLY A 632 -18.36 -1.64 -8.30
N GLN A 633 -17.22 -1.00 -8.56
CA GLN A 633 -17.03 -0.08 -9.67
C GLN A 633 -17.15 -0.78 -11.03
N ALA A 634 -16.59 -1.98 -11.18
CA ALA A 634 -16.73 -2.78 -12.40
C ALA A 634 -18.20 -3.11 -12.69
N LEU A 635 -18.99 -3.43 -11.64
CA LEU A 635 -20.43 -3.66 -11.78
C LEU A 635 -21.15 -2.41 -12.32
N GLN A 636 -20.88 -1.26 -11.73
CA GLN A 636 -21.54 0.00 -12.10
C GLN A 636 -21.16 0.43 -13.53
N PHE A 637 -19.87 0.40 -13.87
CA PHE A 637 -19.41 0.72 -15.22
C PHE A 637 -20.05 -0.20 -16.27
N ASN A 638 -20.03 -1.52 -16.04
CA ASN A 638 -20.55 -2.49 -17.01
C ASN A 638 -22.08 -2.39 -17.16
N TRP A 639 -22.81 -2.06 -16.09
CA TRP A 639 -24.24 -1.77 -16.17
C TRP A 639 -24.51 -0.50 -17.01
N LEU A 640 -23.87 0.62 -16.68
CA LEU A 640 -24.06 1.90 -17.37
C LEU A 640 -23.64 1.80 -18.85
N PHE A 641 -22.62 1.00 -19.16
CA PHE A 641 -22.23 0.65 -20.52
C PHE A 641 -23.27 -0.23 -21.23
N GLU A 642 -23.83 -1.26 -20.58
CA GLU A 642 -24.91 -2.09 -21.17
C GLU A 642 -26.17 -1.26 -21.48
N LYS A 643 -26.51 -0.27 -20.62
CA LYS A 643 -27.63 0.65 -20.88
C LYS A 643 -27.31 1.72 -21.92
N GLY A 644 -26.09 1.77 -22.45
CA GLY A 644 -25.63 2.77 -23.41
C GLY A 644 -25.54 4.18 -22.83
N ALA A 645 -25.49 4.31 -21.50
CA ALA A 645 -25.24 5.56 -20.79
C ALA A 645 -23.74 5.90 -20.77
N PHE A 646 -22.87 4.89 -20.79
CA PHE A 646 -21.46 5.04 -21.17
C PHE A 646 -21.24 4.52 -22.59
N VAL A 647 -20.52 5.29 -23.39
CA VAL A 647 -20.26 5.01 -24.81
C VAL A 647 -18.75 4.90 -25.05
N LEU A 648 -18.30 3.88 -25.77
CA LEU A 648 -16.93 3.70 -26.25
C LEU A 648 -16.83 4.15 -27.71
N HIS A 649 -15.89 5.01 -28.02
CA HIS A 649 -15.67 5.61 -29.34
C HIS A 649 -14.58 4.90 -30.16
N PRO A 650 -14.51 5.11 -31.49
CA PRO A 650 -13.50 4.50 -32.35
C PRO A 650 -12.04 4.91 -32.07
N ASP A 651 -11.82 6.04 -31.38
CA ASP A 651 -10.51 6.48 -30.88
C ASP A 651 -10.18 5.89 -29.48
N GLU A 652 -10.97 4.89 -29.07
CA GLU A 652 -10.89 4.18 -27.81
C GLU A 652 -11.10 5.10 -26.59
N THR A 653 -11.74 6.27 -26.75
CA THR A 653 -12.17 7.14 -25.64
C THR A 653 -13.62 6.87 -25.24
N PHE A 654 -14.04 7.45 -24.12
CA PHE A 654 -15.34 7.23 -23.50
C PHE A 654 -16.10 8.54 -23.30
N SER A 655 -17.43 8.46 -23.32
CA SER A 655 -18.31 9.58 -23.00
C SER A 655 -19.56 9.12 -22.25
N VAL A 656 -20.19 10.08 -21.56
CA VAL A 656 -21.56 9.94 -21.02
C VAL A 656 -22.57 10.30 -22.10
N ASP A 657 -23.61 9.48 -22.25
CA ASP A 657 -24.82 9.81 -22.97
C ASP A 657 -25.84 10.41 -21.98
N PHE A 658 -25.99 11.74 -22.03
CA PHE A 658 -26.84 12.49 -21.10
C PHE A 658 -28.33 12.17 -21.24
N ASP A 659 -28.78 11.62 -22.36
CA ASP A 659 -30.19 11.25 -22.56
C ASP A 659 -30.54 9.89 -21.94
N LYS A 660 -29.53 9.11 -21.47
CA LYS A 660 -29.71 7.77 -20.89
C LYS A 660 -29.17 7.60 -19.46
N ILE A 661 -28.30 8.50 -19.02
CA ILE A 661 -27.56 8.32 -17.75
C ILE A 661 -28.47 8.32 -16.52
N GLU A 662 -29.50 9.17 -16.47
CA GLU A 662 -30.41 9.28 -15.31
C GLU A 662 -31.21 7.97 -15.10
N ASP A 663 -31.87 7.48 -16.15
CA ASP A 663 -32.60 6.19 -16.15
C ASP A 663 -31.69 4.99 -15.81
N ALA A 664 -30.46 4.99 -16.33
CA ALA A 664 -29.51 3.91 -16.10
C ALA A 664 -29.00 3.88 -14.64
N VAL A 665 -28.77 5.05 -14.05
CA VAL A 665 -28.42 5.22 -12.63
C VAL A 665 -29.59 4.80 -11.73
N GLU A 666 -30.79 5.37 -11.92
CA GLU A 666 -31.96 5.00 -11.09
C GLU A 666 -32.28 3.51 -11.19
N GLY A 667 -32.19 2.94 -12.41
CA GLY A 667 -32.40 1.53 -12.66
C GLY A 667 -31.44 0.63 -11.87
N LEU A 668 -30.16 1.01 -11.73
CA LEU A 668 -29.20 0.24 -10.93
C LEU A 668 -29.42 0.45 -9.43
N SER A 669 -29.62 1.68 -8.98
CA SER A 669 -29.97 2.00 -7.57
C SER A 669 -31.15 1.14 -7.10
N ARG A 670 -32.22 1.09 -7.91
CA ARG A 670 -33.42 0.28 -7.65
C ARG A 670 -33.11 -1.22 -7.54
N VAL A 671 -32.28 -1.76 -8.42
CA VAL A 671 -31.89 -3.18 -8.40
C VAL A 671 -31.10 -3.50 -7.14
N ILE A 672 -30.05 -2.74 -6.82
CA ILE A 672 -29.20 -2.97 -5.66
C ILE A 672 -30.00 -2.85 -4.35
N LEU A 673 -30.72 -1.73 -4.17
CA LEU A 673 -31.53 -1.49 -2.97
C LEU A 673 -32.63 -2.56 -2.78
N THR A 674 -33.25 -3.04 -3.86
CA THR A 674 -34.27 -4.10 -3.76
C THR A 674 -33.66 -5.46 -3.41
N THR A 675 -32.48 -5.76 -3.93
CA THR A 675 -31.72 -6.98 -3.58
C THR A 675 -31.31 -6.97 -2.12
N GLN A 676 -30.76 -5.86 -1.62
CA GLN A 676 -30.42 -5.66 -0.22
C GLN A 676 -31.66 -5.73 0.68
N GLY A 677 -32.74 -5.02 0.35
CA GLY A 677 -33.98 -4.97 1.13
C GLY A 677 -34.67 -6.33 1.30
N LYS A 678 -34.44 -7.26 0.38
CA LYS A 678 -34.94 -8.65 0.45
C LYS A 678 -33.98 -9.63 1.15
N GLY A 679 -32.72 -9.26 1.37
CA GLY A 679 -31.66 -10.20 1.73
C GLY A 679 -31.37 -11.23 0.62
N ASP A 680 -31.61 -10.89 -0.65
CA ASP A 680 -31.59 -11.85 -1.76
C ASP A 680 -30.15 -12.16 -2.23
N LYS A 681 -29.50 -13.09 -1.51
CA LYS A 681 -28.12 -13.52 -1.77
C LYS A 681 -27.94 -14.10 -3.18
N ASP A 682 -28.96 -14.75 -3.74
CA ASP A 682 -28.88 -15.35 -5.07
C ASP A 682 -28.99 -14.30 -6.18
N ALA A 683 -29.86 -13.29 -6.02
CA ALA A 683 -29.88 -12.12 -6.91
C ALA A 683 -28.58 -11.31 -6.82
N ALA A 684 -28.03 -11.11 -5.62
CA ALA A 684 -26.73 -10.47 -5.43
C ALA A 684 -25.63 -11.23 -6.16
N ARG A 685 -25.59 -12.58 -6.03
CA ARG A 685 -24.60 -13.41 -6.72
C ARG A 685 -24.73 -13.32 -8.24
N GLN A 686 -25.95 -13.35 -8.78
CA GLN A 686 -26.19 -13.21 -10.21
C GLN A 686 -25.74 -11.84 -10.74
N LEU A 687 -26.04 -10.76 -10.02
CA LEU A 687 -25.66 -9.40 -10.37
C LEU A 687 -24.13 -9.23 -10.40
N LEU A 688 -23.45 -9.64 -9.33
CA LEU A 688 -21.99 -9.58 -9.22
C LEU A 688 -21.31 -10.48 -10.26
N THR A 689 -21.79 -11.72 -10.46
CA THR A 689 -21.22 -12.64 -11.46
C THR A 689 -21.36 -12.10 -12.89
N LYS A 690 -22.45 -11.39 -13.20
CA LYS A 690 -22.64 -10.81 -14.54
C LYS A 690 -21.77 -9.59 -14.78
N TYR A 691 -21.65 -8.67 -13.82
CA TYR A 691 -21.09 -7.34 -14.05
C TYR A 691 -19.75 -7.05 -13.35
N CYS A 692 -19.34 -7.78 -12.31
CA CYS A 692 -18.02 -7.64 -11.68
C CYS A 692 -16.91 -8.33 -12.49
N VAL A 693 -16.81 -7.99 -13.77
CA VAL A 693 -15.91 -8.63 -14.73
C VAL A 693 -15.08 -7.57 -15.44
N MET A 694 -13.78 -7.86 -15.63
CA MET A 694 -12.89 -7.01 -16.41
C MET A 694 -13.20 -7.16 -17.91
N THR A 695 -14.23 -6.43 -18.37
CA THR A 695 -14.71 -6.43 -19.76
C THR A 695 -13.71 -5.78 -20.71
N GLN A 696 -13.87 -5.99 -22.02
CA GLN A 696 -12.95 -5.45 -23.01
C GLN A 696 -12.83 -3.90 -22.97
N PRO A 697 -13.90 -3.11 -22.75
CA PRO A 697 -13.76 -1.66 -22.60
C PRO A 697 -12.94 -1.27 -21.36
N LEU A 698 -13.12 -1.94 -20.22
CA LEU A 698 -12.29 -1.70 -19.03
C LEU A 698 -10.82 -2.05 -19.26
N LYS A 699 -10.53 -3.21 -19.87
CA LYS A 699 -9.15 -3.60 -20.25
C LYS A 699 -8.48 -2.58 -21.16
N LEU A 700 -9.25 -1.99 -22.08
CA LEU A 700 -8.76 -0.99 -23.02
C LEU A 700 -8.37 0.31 -22.33
N ALA A 701 -9.22 0.81 -21.42
CA ALA A 701 -8.92 1.96 -20.59
C ALA A 701 -7.68 1.70 -19.72
N LEU A 702 -7.62 0.57 -19.01
CA LEU A 702 -6.47 0.22 -18.16
C LEU A 702 -5.15 0.16 -18.94
N LYS A 703 -5.15 -0.46 -20.12
CA LYS A 703 -3.98 -0.51 -21.00
C LYS A 703 -3.51 0.90 -21.41
N LYS A 704 -4.43 1.82 -21.73
CA LYS A 704 -4.08 3.22 -22.04
C LYS A 704 -3.42 3.91 -20.85
N LEU A 705 -3.96 3.74 -19.64
CA LEU A 705 -3.42 4.34 -18.41
C LEU A 705 -2.03 3.79 -18.05
N GLU A 706 -1.81 2.49 -18.29
CA GLU A 706 -0.50 1.85 -18.15
C GLU A 706 0.51 2.41 -19.18
N MET A 707 0.11 2.59 -20.44
CA MET A 707 0.98 3.14 -21.48
C MET A 707 1.46 4.57 -21.20
N VAL A 708 0.63 5.41 -20.56
CA VAL A 708 1.02 6.77 -20.14
C VAL A 708 1.55 6.86 -18.71
N GLN A 709 1.59 5.73 -17.98
CA GLN A 709 2.07 5.62 -16.60
C GLN A 709 1.36 6.58 -15.63
N VAL A 710 0.02 6.65 -15.65
CA VAL A 710 -0.71 7.43 -14.64
C VAL A 710 -0.44 6.82 -13.25
N PRO A 711 -0.09 7.61 -12.22
CA PRO A 711 0.03 7.12 -10.85
C PRO A 711 -1.23 6.39 -10.38
N VAL A 712 -1.10 5.38 -9.52
CA VAL A 712 -2.21 4.73 -8.81
C VAL A 712 -2.62 5.58 -7.61
N ASP A 713 -1.65 6.15 -6.89
CA ASP A 713 -1.90 7.05 -5.76
C ASP A 713 -0.80 8.12 -5.59
N ILE A 714 -0.69 8.72 -4.39
CA ILE A 714 0.26 9.75 -4.00
C ILE A 714 1.14 9.30 -2.81
N ILE A 715 2.33 9.89 -2.67
CA ILE A 715 3.13 9.90 -1.44
C ILE A 715 3.19 11.35 -0.96
N PRO A 716 2.62 11.69 0.21
CA PRO A 716 2.63 13.05 0.72
C PRO A 716 3.96 13.40 1.42
N ASP A 717 4.43 14.64 1.22
CA ASP A 717 5.30 15.34 2.17
C ASP A 717 4.52 16.46 2.89
N PHE A 718 4.99 16.83 4.09
CA PHE A 718 4.24 17.67 5.04
C PHE A 718 5.02 18.94 5.43
N PRO A 719 5.25 19.88 4.50
CA PRO A 719 6.16 21.01 4.72
C PRO A 719 5.66 21.99 5.80
N VAL A 720 4.35 22.00 6.06
CA VAL A 720 3.75 22.78 7.16
C VAL A 720 4.13 22.18 8.51
N ALA A 721 4.10 20.85 8.65
CA ALA A 721 4.52 20.16 9.87
C ALA A 721 6.04 20.30 10.08
N ASP A 722 6.84 20.08 9.05
CA ASP A 722 8.30 20.19 9.15
C ASP A 722 8.75 21.60 9.52
N LYS A 723 8.12 22.64 8.96
CA LYS A 723 8.38 24.03 9.34
C LYS A 723 8.02 24.31 10.81
N LEU A 724 6.86 23.85 11.27
CA LEU A 724 6.42 24.03 12.67
C LEU A 724 7.38 23.37 13.68
N LEU A 725 8.00 22.25 13.29
CA LEU A 725 9.00 21.56 14.10
C LEU A 725 10.36 22.29 14.09
N GLN A 726 10.78 22.81 12.94
CA GLN A 726 12.02 23.58 12.80
C GLN A 726 12.00 24.91 13.57
N GLU A 727 10.85 25.61 13.62
CA GLU A 727 10.69 26.87 14.35
C GLU A 727 10.79 26.73 15.90
N LYS A 728 10.88 25.49 16.42
CA LYS A 728 11.00 25.17 17.85
C LYS A 728 12.18 24.23 18.20
N SER A 729 13.12 24.02 17.25
CA SER A 729 14.35 23.22 17.45
C SER A 729 15.44 23.96 18.22
#